data_AF-A0A2N0Q810-F1
#
_entry.id   AF-A0A2N0Q810-F1
#
_cell.length_a   1.000
_cell.length_b   1.000
_cell.length_c   1.000
_cell.angle_alpha   90.00
_cell.angle_beta   90.00
_cell.angle_gamma   90.00
#
_symmetry.space_group_name_H-M   'P 1'
#
loop_
_entity.id
_entity.type
_entity.pdbx_description
1 polymer ?
#
loop_
_entity_poly.entity_id
_entity_poly.type
_entity_poly.pdbx_seq_one_letter_code
_entity_poly.pdbx_strand_id
1 'polypeptide(L)'
;MSKKESIFNSNEENIQLINKNDDKFKPKFGIFKLLDYDLNLEERKMKFKEYDRIICEDCNQEIEKSNFICYNCYNKETDCNEQNRMNYGICKFCFKSNASFGCCKIKIFKSSDYDLNLEERKLKYKDCDIILCEKCNREIDKLNYYCYDCTNFNFGIFKISDYNLNLKERKLKYEDCDGILCEKCSQKIDKQDFYCIFCYVKETDCNKKGQMKYGSNFGIFNTLDYNLNLEERKVKYKDYDGILCEECNQEINKQYLYCFHCYSKETDSNKKGNMTYGTSKVGIFQISDYDLNLEERKEKYNDYDNILCEGCNQEIDKQYYYCNYCYNDIEGNGECKVCSIGNNDDCCSIYEFQQYLENFNKWISENKIIDIKRPIVEISDYDLDEDDRQEKYKNCDYILCENCGKKHHYNYCYYCYDEEMKELEKLISRSQPKLRDYEVFYSKVYNKKTKELKELKELQSILKDYENIYFKLEGNLGIFKQIMQQFENTKYDIDNKKIHINNIRYNTVNNCDRKLRSYCDCYDNEINLNEKKRMEFGKCKDCSRINEDLNDCLFCKPERFQRDFNKWTSGNKIIDKLIQDNQRIAVEKYDLLLEWIPFNKFTNIKYIAEGGFAKVYSATWIDGQIKKWSQLNNNWRRNGPLTIALKILNDSENVSDDFLNELNFFNKVSGCMCIIKCFGITQDPITHNYALVLQYMENGNLRSYLGQTANSKTWEQRLNKMYDICLALNDIHKYGLIHKDLHPGNIFIGSTFAYIGDFGFCMPANECLSNSTEKNIYGVIPYIAPEILRRKPHTLASDIYSLGIIINEIITGIPPFNKQPHDHLLVLDVCRGLRPNIRAETPNSLRELIEKCWDANPENRPTSKEIFYTLSNNLNEYKNMLLNFNETITMQSYETHPQAIYTSRLLISQNLNSNLPEPINCPNQQEFVSSEKLNTLNSECLECEIII
;
A
#
# COMPACT_ATOMS: atom_id res chain seq x y z
N MET A 1 3.61 -3.54 63.79
CA MET A 1 4.17 -2.76 64.91
C MET A 1 4.86 -3.71 65.88
N SER A 2 6.07 -3.36 66.29
CA SER A 2 7.01 -4.04 67.21
C SER A 2 7.79 -5.25 66.65
N LYS A 3 9.11 -5.20 66.86
CA LYS A 3 10.19 -6.13 66.47
C LYS A 3 10.73 -6.02 65.03
N LYS A 4 11.46 -4.94 64.73
CA LYS A 4 12.59 -4.97 63.76
C LYS A 4 13.61 -3.83 64.00
N GLU A 5 13.83 -3.46 65.27
CA GLU A 5 14.83 -2.45 65.69
C GLU A 5 16.05 -3.05 66.44
N SER A 6 16.20 -4.38 66.50
CA SER A 6 17.23 -4.99 67.35
C SER A 6 18.31 -5.81 66.63
N ILE A 7 18.56 -5.59 65.33
CA ILE A 7 19.63 -6.31 64.59
C ILE A 7 20.60 -5.33 63.89
N PHE A 8 20.36 -4.01 63.94
CA PHE A 8 21.26 -3.04 63.32
C PHE A 8 22.49 -2.65 64.17
N ASN A 9 22.52 -2.96 65.46
CA ASN A 9 23.60 -2.52 66.36
C ASN A 9 24.60 -3.62 66.76
N SER A 10 24.53 -4.84 66.21
CA SER A 10 25.48 -5.93 66.57
C SER A 10 26.51 -6.27 65.48
N ASN A 11 26.49 -5.58 64.33
CA ASN A 11 27.41 -5.87 63.22
C ASN A 11 28.47 -4.78 62.96
N GLU A 12 28.30 -3.56 63.49
CA GLU A 12 29.36 -2.54 63.41
C GLU A 12 30.56 -2.89 64.32
N GLU A 13 30.34 -3.58 65.44
CA GLU A 13 31.42 -4.01 66.35
C GLU A 13 32.21 -5.21 65.82
N ASN A 14 31.60 -6.10 65.02
CA ASN A 14 32.31 -7.25 64.45
C ASN A 14 33.22 -6.91 63.26
N ILE A 15 33.01 -5.76 62.61
CA ILE A 15 33.91 -5.28 61.54
C ILE A 15 35.10 -4.51 62.15
N GLN A 16 34.97 -3.96 63.36
CA GLN A 16 36.05 -3.23 64.02
C GLN A 16 37.06 -4.10 64.80
N LEU A 17 36.81 -5.41 64.97
CA LEU A 17 37.73 -6.31 65.68
C LEU A 17 38.74 -7.09 64.81
N ILE A 18 38.80 -6.86 63.50
CA ILE A 18 39.83 -7.44 62.60
C ILE A 18 40.92 -6.39 62.26
N ASN A 19 41.33 -5.59 63.24
CA ASN A 19 42.44 -4.66 63.08
C ASN A 19 43.41 -4.75 64.26
N LYS A 20 44.15 -5.87 64.33
CA LYS A 20 45.51 -5.86 64.87
C LYS A 20 46.42 -6.79 64.06
N ASN A 21 47.44 -6.15 63.48
CA ASN A 21 48.72 -6.66 63.00
C ASN A 21 48.85 -7.02 61.52
N ASP A 22 49.90 -6.41 60.95
CA ASP A 22 50.53 -6.58 59.63
C ASP A 22 49.89 -5.90 58.41
N ASP A 23 50.26 -4.61 58.27
CA ASP A 23 50.20 -3.80 57.06
C ASP A 23 51.20 -4.31 56.01
N LYS A 24 50.74 -5.23 55.16
CA LYS A 24 51.12 -5.35 53.74
C LYS A 24 50.16 -6.35 53.09
N PHE A 25 49.33 -5.85 52.17
CA PHE A 25 48.22 -6.52 51.47
C PHE A 25 46.92 -6.71 52.27
N LYS A 26 46.22 -5.60 52.57
CA LYS A 26 44.77 -5.67 52.86
C LYS A 26 43.99 -5.60 51.54
N PRO A 27 43.14 -6.59 51.21
CA PRO A 27 42.32 -6.55 50.01
C PRO A 27 41.33 -5.38 50.08
N LYS A 28 41.23 -4.59 49.00
CA LYS A 28 40.19 -3.58 48.84
C LYS A 28 38.84 -4.28 48.63
N PHE A 29 37.88 -4.05 49.51
CA PHE A 29 36.54 -4.61 49.40
C PHE A 29 35.60 -3.62 48.70
N GLY A 30 34.92 -4.06 47.65
CA GLY A 30 33.82 -3.35 47.01
C GLY A 30 32.48 -3.88 47.51
N ILE A 31 31.48 -3.00 47.68
CA ILE A 31 30.11 -3.40 48.01
C ILE A 31 29.29 -3.40 46.72
N PHE A 32 28.67 -4.54 46.41
CA PHE A 32 27.78 -4.72 45.26
C PHE A 32 26.33 -4.62 45.72
N LYS A 33 25.63 -3.61 45.20
CA LYS A 33 24.27 -3.22 45.55
C LYS A 33 23.27 -3.75 44.53
N LEU A 34 21.99 -3.78 44.89
CA LEU A 34 20.92 -4.21 43.98
C LEU A 34 20.89 -3.41 42.66
N LEU A 35 21.12 -2.09 42.71
CA LEU A 35 21.18 -1.23 41.53
C LEU A 35 22.39 -1.52 40.62
N ASP A 36 23.41 -2.23 41.10
CA ASP A 36 24.54 -2.62 40.26
C ASP A 36 24.15 -3.67 39.22
N TYR A 37 23.01 -4.35 39.43
CA TYR A 37 22.39 -5.19 38.41
C TYR A 37 21.80 -4.40 37.24
N ASP A 38 21.67 -3.07 37.30
CA ASP A 38 21.24 -2.25 36.15
C ASP A 38 22.36 -2.05 35.13
N LEU A 39 23.61 -2.15 35.59
CA LEU A 39 24.80 -2.03 34.75
C LEU A 39 24.98 -3.31 33.92
N ASN A 40 25.46 -3.18 32.68
CA ASN A 40 25.89 -4.34 31.91
C ASN A 40 27.23 -4.90 32.43
N LEU A 41 27.64 -6.08 31.96
CA LEU A 41 28.82 -6.78 32.46
C LEU A 41 30.13 -5.96 32.34
N GLU A 42 30.32 -5.22 31.23
CA GLU A 42 31.51 -4.39 31.04
C GLU A 42 31.52 -3.16 31.95
N GLU A 43 30.34 -2.57 32.19
CA GLU A 43 30.17 -1.48 33.15
C GLU A 43 30.44 -1.94 34.60
N ARG A 44 29.99 -3.15 34.98
CA ARG A 44 30.30 -3.75 36.28
C ARG A 44 31.81 -4.00 36.43
N LYS A 45 32.45 -4.54 35.40
CA LYS A 45 33.92 -4.72 35.36
C LYS A 45 34.66 -3.40 35.55
N MET A 46 34.23 -2.34 34.87
CA MET A 46 34.84 -1.01 35.06
C MET A 46 34.60 -0.45 36.46
N LYS A 47 33.37 -0.53 36.97
CA LYS A 47 32.99 -0.01 38.29
C LYS A 47 33.78 -0.66 39.43
N PHE A 48 34.03 -1.96 39.33
CA PHE A 48 34.68 -2.72 40.40
C PHE A 48 36.15 -3.08 40.13
N LYS A 49 36.77 -2.48 39.11
CA LYS A 49 38.13 -2.79 38.66
C LYS A 49 39.20 -2.66 39.75
N GLU A 50 39.03 -1.71 40.66
CA GLU A 50 40.02 -1.35 41.69
C GLU A 50 39.84 -2.10 43.02
N TYR A 51 38.83 -2.99 43.14
CA TYR A 51 38.57 -3.76 44.35
C TYR A 51 39.11 -5.19 44.20
N ASP A 52 39.75 -5.72 45.24
CA ASP A 52 40.30 -7.08 45.27
C ASP A 52 39.20 -8.13 45.51
N ARG A 53 38.20 -7.80 46.32
CA ARG A 53 37.04 -8.65 46.62
C ARG A 53 35.76 -7.83 46.59
N ILE A 54 34.64 -8.47 46.28
CA ILE A 54 33.34 -7.79 46.14
C ILE A 54 32.32 -8.52 46.99
N ILE A 55 31.59 -7.82 47.85
CA ILE A 55 30.60 -8.41 48.76
C ILE A 55 29.21 -7.90 48.38
N CYS A 56 28.25 -8.82 48.25
CA CYS A 56 26.83 -8.48 48.04
C CYS A 56 26.23 -7.84 49.29
N GLU A 57 25.63 -6.66 49.15
CA GLU A 57 24.98 -5.92 50.25
C GLU A 57 23.81 -6.69 50.87
N ASP A 58 23.08 -7.47 50.08
CA ASP A 58 21.84 -8.13 50.53
C ASP A 58 22.08 -9.44 51.30
N CYS A 59 23.15 -10.17 51.00
CA CYS A 59 23.42 -11.47 51.62
C CYS A 59 24.80 -11.61 52.27
N ASN A 60 25.64 -10.57 52.23
CA ASN A 60 27.01 -10.56 52.76
C ASN A 60 27.92 -11.67 52.21
N GLN A 61 27.66 -12.16 51.00
CA GLN A 61 28.48 -13.19 50.35
C GLN A 61 29.38 -12.57 49.29
N GLU A 62 30.56 -13.15 49.12
CA GLU A 62 31.53 -12.72 48.11
C GLU A 62 30.98 -13.03 46.70
N ILE A 63 31.06 -12.05 45.81
CA ILE A 63 30.62 -12.14 44.41
C ILE A 63 31.79 -12.56 43.54
N GLU A 64 31.54 -13.53 42.67
CA GLU A 64 32.52 -13.96 41.69
C GLU A 64 32.75 -12.89 40.61
N LYS A 65 34.01 -12.50 40.41
CA LYS A 65 34.39 -11.45 39.44
C LYS A 65 34.26 -11.85 37.97
N SER A 66 34.05 -13.13 37.67
CA SER A 66 33.91 -13.63 36.30
C SER A 66 32.60 -13.15 35.66
N ASN A 67 31.53 -13.07 36.45
CA ASN A 67 30.19 -12.75 35.98
C ASN A 67 29.47 -11.64 36.78
N PHE A 68 30.01 -11.21 37.92
CA PHE A 68 29.41 -10.19 38.79
C PHE A 68 27.97 -10.52 39.19
N ILE A 69 27.70 -11.80 39.49
CA ILE A 69 26.41 -12.30 39.95
C ILE A 69 26.55 -12.85 41.37
N CYS A 70 25.62 -12.47 42.25
CA CYS A 70 25.51 -13.10 43.55
C CYS A 70 24.58 -14.30 43.42
N TYR A 71 25.14 -15.51 43.30
CA TYR A 71 24.34 -16.72 43.12
C TYR A 71 23.33 -16.97 44.24
N ASN A 72 23.60 -16.51 45.46
CA ASN A 72 22.66 -16.65 46.58
C ASN A 72 21.43 -15.76 46.45
N CYS A 73 21.57 -14.54 45.91
CA CYS A 73 20.42 -13.68 45.59
C CYS A 73 19.73 -14.17 44.31
N TYR A 74 20.52 -14.50 43.28
CA TYR A 74 20.02 -14.99 42.00
C TYR A 74 19.18 -16.27 42.13
N ASN A 75 19.64 -17.27 42.89
CA ASN A 75 18.91 -18.53 43.07
C ASN A 75 17.65 -18.40 43.95
N LYS A 76 17.52 -17.30 44.71
CA LYS A 76 16.33 -16.99 45.51
C LYS A 76 15.31 -16.14 44.76
N GLU A 77 15.74 -15.50 43.66
CA GLU A 77 14.87 -14.69 42.82
C GLU A 77 13.96 -15.61 41.99
N THR A 78 12.66 -15.35 42.03
CA THR A 78 11.64 -16.15 41.32
C THR A 78 11.08 -15.42 40.10
N ASP A 79 11.30 -14.12 39.97
CA ASP A 79 10.95 -13.35 38.78
C ASP A 79 12.01 -13.51 37.69
N CYS A 80 11.61 -14.07 36.55
CA CYS A 80 12.49 -14.28 35.41
C CYS A 80 13.02 -12.97 34.80
N ASN A 81 12.28 -11.86 34.91
CA ASN A 81 12.75 -10.55 34.46
C ASN A 81 13.85 -10.01 35.37
N GLU A 82 13.72 -10.25 36.67
CA GLU A 82 14.72 -9.83 37.66
C GLU A 82 15.98 -10.70 37.57
N GLN A 83 15.85 -12.01 37.36
CA GLN A 83 16.99 -12.88 37.03
C GLN A 83 17.70 -12.42 35.74
N ASN A 84 16.93 -12.02 34.72
CA ASN A 84 17.48 -11.50 33.47
C ASN A 84 18.21 -10.16 33.64
N ARG A 85 17.67 -9.25 34.44
CA ARG A 85 18.35 -8.02 34.85
C ARG A 85 19.65 -8.35 35.61
N MET A 86 19.61 -9.28 36.55
CA MET A 86 20.79 -9.73 37.29
C MET A 86 21.87 -10.29 36.37
N ASN A 87 21.52 -11.08 35.37
CA ASN A 87 22.46 -11.65 34.41
C ASN A 87 23.06 -10.63 33.44
N TYR A 88 22.26 -9.68 32.94
CA TYR A 88 22.62 -8.95 31.72
C TYR A 88 22.61 -7.41 31.84
N GLY A 89 22.06 -6.83 32.91
CA GLY A 89 21.88 -5.38 33.00
C GLY A 89 20.57 -4.88 32.37
N ILE A 90 20.33 -3.58 32.49
CA ILE A 90 19.25 -2.87 31.80
C ILE A 90 19.83 -2.07 30.63
N CYS A 91 19.17 -2.14 29.49
CA CYS A 91 19.52 -1.35 28.32
C CYS A 91 19.14 0.13 28.54
N LYS A 92 20.12 1.04 28.56
CA LYS A 92 19.90 2.48 28.82
C LYS A 92 19.05 3.21 27.77
N PHE A 93 18.82 2.60 26.61
CA PHE A 93 18.06 3.18 25.50
C PHE A 93 16.59 2.74 25.48
N CYS A 94 16.28 1.49 25.84
CA CYS A 94 14.91 0.97 25.83
C CYS A 94 14.38 0.59 27.22
N PHE A 95 15.20 0.74 28.27
CA PHE A 95 14.90 0.45 29.66
C PHE A 95 14.43 -1.00 29.96
N LYS A 96 14.73 -1.96 29.06
CA LYS A 96 14.45 -3.40 29.24
C LYS A 96 15.70 -4.18 29.68
N SER A 97 15.51 -5.32 30.35
CA SER A 97 16.58 -6.25 30.71
C SER A 97 17.24 -6.83 29.45
N ASN A 98 18.58 -6.83 29.40
CA ASN A 98 19.38 -7.24 28.23
C ASN A 98 19.26 -8.73 27.81
N ALA A 99 18.39 -9.53 28.44
CA ALA A 99 18.19 -10.96 28.15
C ALA A 99 17.53 -11.26 26.80
N SER A 100 16.91 -10.28 26.16
CA SER A 100 16.55 -10.42 24.74
C SER A 100 17.84 -10.28 23.93
N PHE A 101 18.37 -11.38 23.37
CA PHE A 101 19.45 -11.35 22.37
C PHE A 101 19.24 -10.16 21.42
N GLY A 102 20.05 -9.11 21.58
CA GLY A 102 20.02 -7.91 20.72
C GLY A 102 19.36 -6.65 21.30
N CYS A 103 19.64 -6.25 22.55
CA CYS A 103 19.57 -4.79 22.84
C CYS A 103 20.82 -4.11 22.27
N CYS A 104 20.81 -3.92 20.94
CA CYS A 104 21.72 -3.13 20.13
C CYS A 104 23.22 -3.46 20.27
N LYS A 105 23.74 -4.37 19.44
CA LYS A 105 25.18 -4.43 19.14
C LYS A 105 25.58 -3.20 18.30
N ILE A 106 25.95 -2.11 18.99
CA ILE A 106 26.45 -0.88 18.36
C ILE A 106 27.96 -1.03 18.10
N LYS A 107 28.41 -0.84 16.84
CA LYS A 107 29.83 -0.70 16.52
C LYS A 107 30.12 0.63 15.84
N ILE A 108 31.36 1.11 15.97
CA ILE A 108 31.85 2.33 15.33
C ILE A 108 32.54 1.98 14.02
N PHE A 109 32.06 2.56 12.92
CA PHE A 109 32.66 2.51 11.60
C PHE A 109 33.79 3.55 11.51
N LYS A 110 35.02 3.06 11.40
CA LYS A 110 36.23 3.88 11.39
C LYS A 110 36.57 4.37 9.99
N SER A 111 37.31 5.46 9.86
CA SER A 111 37.76 5.97 8.55
C SER A 111 38.68 4.97 7.86
N SER A 112 39.46 4.19 8.61
CA SER A 112 40.27 3.08 8.07
C SER A 112 39.44 1.94 7.49
N ASP A 113 38.15 1.85 7.80
CA ASP A 113 37.29 0.78 7.28
C ASP A 113 36.93 1.02 5.81
N TYR A 114 37.14 2.23 5.30
CA TYR A 114 37.04 2.51 3.87
C TYR A 114 38.12 1.79 3.04
N ASP A 115 39.23 1.37 3.66
CA ASP A 115 40.28 0.59 2.99
C ASP A 115 39.89 -0.88 2.77
N LEU A 116 38.83 -1.35 3.46
CA LEU A 116 38.25 -2.67 3.26
C LEU A 116 37.30 -2.68 2.07
N ASN A 117 37.26 -3.78 1.31
CA ASN A 117 36.24 -3.96 0.28
C ASN A 117 34.86 -4.24 0.91
N LEU A 118 33.78 -4.18 0.09
CA LEU A 118 32.40 -4.27 0.60
C LEU A 118 32.12 -5.60 1.32
N GLU A 119 32.67 -6.71 0.82
CA GLU A 119 32.48 -8.03 1.43
C GLU A 119 33.23 -8.14 2.76
N GLU A 120 34.41 -7.54 2.86
CA GLU A 120 35.17 -7.45 4.12
C GLU A 120 34.45 -6.59 5.17
N ARG A 121 33.82 -5.48 4.76
CA ARG A 121 33.00 -4.64 5.67
C ARG A 121 31.76 -5.39 6.15
N LYS A 122 31.05 -6.06 5.23
CA LYS A 122 29.90 -6.92 5.56
C LYS A 122 30.29 -7.98 6.57
N LEU A 123 31.43 -8.65 6.38
CA LEU A 123 31.92 -9.66 7.32
C LEU A 123 32.27 -9.05 8.68
N LYS A 124 32.95 -7.89 8.71
CA LYS A 124 33.38 -7.20 9.93
C LYS A 124 32.22 -6.73 10.82
N TYR A 125 31.09 -6.39 10.20
CA TYR A 125 29.91 -5.81 10.85
C TYR A 125 28.66 -6.71 10.80
N LYS A 126 28.79 -7.95 10.31
CA LYS A 126 27.72 -8.94 10.08
C LYS A 126 26.76 -9.13 11.25
N ASP A 127 27.28 -9.04 12.47
CA ASP A 127 26.52 -9.27 13.70
C ASP A 127 26.15 -7.97 14.44
N CYS A 128 26.11 -6.80 13.78
CA CYS A 128 25.86 -5.51 14.44
C CYS A 128 24.45 -4.96 14.16
N ASP A 129 23.78 -4.49 15.21
CA ASP A 129 22.41 -3.98 15.15
C ASP A 129 22.36 -2.49 14.78
N ILE A 130 23.42 -1.73 15.05
CA ILE A 130 23.57 -0.32 14.66
C ILE A 130 25.06 -0.09 14.39
N ILE A 131 25.38 0.67 13.33
CA ILE A 131 26.76 1.02 12.99
C ILE A 131 26.84 2.53 12.95
N LEU A 132 27.68 3.16 13.77
CA LEU A 132 27.79 4.62 13.84
C LEU A 132 29.10 5.09 13.21
N CYS A 133 29.04 6.15 12.39
CA CYS A 133 30.23 6.75 11.82
C CYS A 133 31.08 7.41 12.91
N GLU A 134 32.39 7.10 12.96
CA GLU A 134 33.28 7.68 13.96
C GLU A 134 33.37 9.22 13.91
N LYS A 135 33.08 9.82 12.74
CA LYS A 135 33.24 11.26 12.49
C LYS A 135 32.00 12.08 12.85
N CYS A 136 30.82 11.63 12.43
CA CYS A 136 29.57 12.38 12.57
C CYS A 136 28.58 11.72 13.54
N ASN A 137 28.89 10.55 14.08
CA ASN A 137 28.06 9.81 15.04
C ASN A 137 26.64 9.49 14.52
N ARG A 138 26.45 9.55 13.20
CA ARG A 138 25.24 9.16 12.47
C ARG A 138 25.32 7.68 12.08
N GLU A 139 24.17 7.06 11.91
CA GLU A 139 24.09 5.66 11.50
C GLU A 139 24.57 5.47 10.05
N ILE A 140 25.39 4.44 9.85
CA ILE A 140 25.94 4.01 8.57
C ILE A 140 24.88 3.23 7.82
N ASP A 141 24.75 3.50 6.52
CA ASP A 141 23.91 2.67 5.66
C ASP A 141 24.43 1.23 5.64
N LYS A 142 23.59 0.29 6.06
CA LYS A 142 23.93 -1.13 6.14
C LYS A 142 23.91 -1.85 4.80
N LEU A 143 23.31 -1.26 3.76
CA LEU A 143 23.36 -1.82 2.41
C LEU A 143 24.75 -1.63 1.80
N ASN A 144 25.30 -0.43 1.92
CA ASN A 144 26.57 -0.06 1.29
C ASN A 144 27.75 0.06 2.29
N TYR A 145 27.50 -0.11 3.60
CA TYR A 145 28.46 0.14 4.68
C TYR A 145 29.17 1.48 4.50
N TYR A 146 28.34 2.53 4.39
CA TYR A 146 28.74 3.85 3.93
C TYR A 146 28.12 4.99 4.77
N CYS A 147 28.91 6.04 5.05
CA CYS A 147 28.40 7.25 5.71
C CYS A 147 28.09 8.34 4.69
N TYR A 148 26.81 8.63 4.46
CA TYR A 148 26.39 9.69 3.53
C TYR A 148 26.86 11.09 3.92
N ASP A 149 27.12 11.31 5.21
CA ASP A 149 27.50 12.62 5.75
C ASP A 149 29.02 12.83 5.84
N CYS A 150 29.83 11.75 5.76
CA CYS A 150 31.25 11.79 6.17
C CYS A 150 32.28 11.28 5.14
N THR A 151 31.88 10.80 3.95
CA THR A 151 32.83 10.44 2.88
C THR A 151 32.46 11.04 1.51
N ASN A 152 33.46 11.69 0.92
CA ASN A 152 33.43 12.25 -0.43
C ASN A 152 33.01 11.18 -1.44
N PHE A 153 31.78 11.31 -1.95
CA PHE A 153 31.39 10.70 -3.21
C PHE A 153 32.38 11.08 -4.31
N ASN A 154 32.59 10.19 -5.29
CA ASN A 154 33.03 10.62 -6.60
C ASN A 154 31.84 11.24 -7.35
N PHE A 155 31.29 12.33 -6.78
CA PHE A 155 30.29 13.14 -7.46
C PHE A 155 30.99 13.91 -8.57
N GLY A 156 30.56 13.67 -9.80
CA GLY A 156 30.87 14.58 -10.89
C GLY A 156 30.20 15.92 -10.60
N ILE A 157 30.98 17.00 -10.50
CA ILE A 157 30.43 18.35 -10.48
C ILE A 157 30.21 18.78 -11.92
N PHE A 158 28.95 18.84 -12.34
CA PHE A 158 28.56 19.35 -13.65
C PHE A 158 28.76 20.86 -13.69
N LYS A 159 29.82 21.26 -14.37
CA LYS A 159 30.23 22.65 -14.50
C LYS A 159 29.38 23.39 -15.53
N ILE A 160 29.23 24.70 -15.39
CA ILE A 160 28.60 25.54 -16.42
C ILE A 160 29.34 25.40 -17.75
N SER A 161 30.67 25.22 -17.71
CA SER A 161 31.47 24.94 -18.91
C SER A 161 31.09 23.63 -19.62
N ASP A 162 30.45 22.69 -18.94
CA ASP A 162 30.07 21.40 -19.52
C ASP A 162 28.86 21.51 -20.45
N TYR A 163 28.13 22.63 -20.38
CA TYR A 163 27.13 22.95 -21.40
C TYR A 163 27.75 23.19 -22.78
N ASN A 164 29.07 23.40 -22.88
CA ASN A 164 29.78 23.45 -24.18
C ASN A 164 29.99 22.07 -24.81
N LEU A 165 29.88 20.99 -24.02
CA LEU A 165 29.99 19.61 -24.51
C LEU A 165 28.67 19.17 -25.12
N ASN A 166 28.71 18.33 -26.15
CA ASN A 166 27.52 17.66 -26.67
C ASN A 166 27.09 16.50 -25.74
N LEU A 167 25.89 15.96 -25.95
CA LEU A 167 25.33 14.92 -25.06
C LEU A 167 26.20 13.65 -24.99
N LYS A 168 26.86 13.27 -26.09
CA LYS A 168 27.73 12.08 -26.14
C LYS A 168 29.01 12.31 -25.32
N GLU A 169 29.59 13.50 -25.40
CA GLU A 169 30.76 13.91 -24.61
C GLU A 169 30.45 14.01 -23.13
N ARG A 170 29.27 14.55 -22.76
CA ARG A 170 28.82 14.60 -21.36
C ARG A 170 28.63 13.20 -20.77
N LYS A 171 28.08 12.27 -21.56
CA LYS A 171 27.93 10.86 -21.19
C LYS A 171 29.29 10.22 -20.87
N LEU A 172 30.25 10.34 -21.77
CA LEU A 172 31.61 9.82 -21.57
C LEU A 172 32.31 10.49 -20.37
N LYS A 173 32.14 11.81 -20.19
CA LYS A 173 32.80 12.55 -19.11
C LYS A 173 32.33 12.12 -17.71
N TYR A 174 31.08 11.69 -17.58
CA TYR A 174 30.47 11.35 -16.29
C TYR A 174 30.10 9.86 -16.17
N GLU A 175 30.61 9.03 -17.07
CA GLU A 175 30.31 7.59 -17.15
C GLU A 175 30.66 6.87 -15.84
N ASP A 176 31.82 7.18 -15.27
CA ASP A 176 32.36 6.56 -14.05
C ASP A 176 31.95 7.27 -12.75
N CYS A 177 31.08 8.30 -12.81
CA CYS A 177 30.65 9.04 -11.62
C CYS A 177 29.43 8.40 -10.98
N ASP A 178 29.42 8.21 -9.65
CA ASP A 178 28.29 7.61 -8.92
C ASP A 178 27.03 8.49 -8.97
N GLY A 179 27.22 9.80 -9.07
CA GLY A 179 26.17 10.78 -9.32
C GLY A 179 26.74 12.08 -9.86
N ILE A 180 25.85 12.96 -10.34
CA ILE A 180 26.23 14.25 -10.90
C ILE A 180 25.47 15.35 -10.17
N LEU A 181 26.18 16.36 -9.67
CA LEU A 181 25.58 17.54 -9.01
C LEU A 181 25.82 18.78 -9.86
N CYS A 182 24.79 19.61 -10.02
CA CYS A 182 24.92 20.89 -10.71
C CYS A 182 25.73 21.88 -9.87
N GLU A 183 26.80 22.46 -10.42
CA GLU A 183 27.64 23.42 -9.67
C GLU A 183 26.88 24.67 -9.22
N LYS A 184 25.83 25.07 -9.96
CA LYS A 184 25.10 26.32 -9.73
C LYS A 184 24.05 26.23 -8.64
N CYS A 185 23.41 25.08 -8.47
CA CYS A 185 22.27 24.91 -7.55
C CYS A 185 22.37 23.70 -6.63
N SER A 186 23.45 22.93 -6.74
CA SER A 186 23.72 21.72 -5.94
C SER A 186 22.65 20.63 -6.05
N GLN A 187 21.74 20.74 -7.02
CA GLN A 187 20.74 19.72 -7.32
C GLN A 187 21.35 18.58 -8.13
N LYS A 188 20.82 17.36 -7.91
CA LYS A 188 21.21 16.17 -8.66
C LYS A 188 20.75 16.28 -10.11
N ILE A 189 21.64 15.96 -11.05
CA ILE A 189 21.35 15.89 -12.48
C ILE A 189 20.98 14.45 -12.83
N ASP A 190 19.94 14.31 -13.65
CA ASP A 190 19.54 13.01 -14.20
C ASP A 190 20.59 12.50 -15.19
N LYS A 191 20.99 11.23 -15.04
CA LYS A 191 21.94 10.53 -15.92
C LYS A 191 21.34 10.18 -17.29
N GLN A 192 20.06 10.45 -17.55
CA GLN A 192 19.47 10.34 -18.88
C GLN A 192 19.65 11.64 -19.69
N ASP A 193 19.49 12.77 -19.01
CA ASP A 193 19.38 14.10 -19.64
C ASP A 193 20.71 14.88 -19.68
N PHE A 194 21.60 14.71 -18.68
CA PHE A 194 22.89 15.43 -18.59
C PHE A 194 22.79 16.98 -18.71
N TYR A 195 21.75 17.57 -18.13
CA TYR A 195 21.64 19.00 -17.85
C TYR A 195 20.78 19.24 -16.60
N CYS A 196 20.94 20.41 -15.96
CA CYS A 196 20.16 20.71 -14.76
C CYS A 196 18.77 21.26 -15.11
N ILE A 197 17.71 20.46 -14.91
CA ILE A 197 16.31 20.85 -15.15
C ILE A 197 15.92 22.12 -14.37
N PHE A 198 16.31 22.21 -13.10
CA PHE A 198 15.98 23.37 -12.26
C PHE A 198 16.58 24.69 -12.77
N CYS A 199 17.83 24.65 -13.24
CA CYS A 199 18.46 25.81 -13.88
C CYS A 199 17.86 26.10 -15.26
N TYR A 200 17.50 25.06 -16.01
CA TYR A 200 16.91 25.18 -17.36
C TYR A 200 15.56 25.89 -17.32
N VAL A 201 14.67 25.52 -16.39
CA VAL A 201 13.34 26.15 -16.25
C VAL A 201 13.45 27.64 -15.92
N LYS A 202 14.46 28.02 -15.11
CA LYS A 202 14.70 29.41 -14.70
C LYS A 202 15.46 30.25 -15.73
N GLU A 203 16.07 29.63 -16.75
CA GLU A 203 16.81 30.34 -17.78
C GLU A 203 15.84 30.97 -18.79
N THR A 204 16.03 32.25 -19.09
CA THR A 204 15.16 33.02 -20.00
C THR A 204 15.84 33.33 -21.33
N ASP A 205 17.16 33.16 -21.41
CA ASP A 205 17.95 33.34 -22.62
C ASP A 205 17.87 32.08 -23.52
N CYS A 206 17.42 32.27 -24.77
CA CYS A 206 17.21 31.18 -25.73
C CYS A 206 18.52 30.45 -26.08
N ASN A 207 19.63 31.19 -26.19
CA ASN A 207 20.94 30.63 -26.51
C ASN A 207 21.44 29.76 -25.37
N LYS A 208 21.30 30.26 -24.14
CA LYS A 208 21.69 29.49 -22.95
C LYS A 208 20.82 28.25 -22.78
N LYS A 209 19.51 28.34 -23.01
CA LYS A 209 18.61 27.18 -22.98
C LYS A 209 18.98 26.12 -24.01
N GLY A 210 19.23 26.52 -25.25
CA GLY A 210 19.66 25.61 -26.32
C GLY A 210 20.97 24.92 -25.96
N GLN A 211 21.95 25.71 -25.52
CA GLN A 211 23.25 25.21 -25.08
C GLN A 211 23.15 24.23 -23.91
N MET A 212 22.25 24.50 -22.96
CA MET A 212 22.04 23.63 -21.83
C MET A 212 21.54 22.24 -22.24
N LYS A 213 20.57 22.16 -23.16
CA LYS A 213 19.93 20.88 -23.54
C LYS A 213 20.68 20.13 -24.64
N TYR A 214 21.21 20.82 -25.64
CA TYR A 214 21.80 20.19 -26.84
C TYR A 214 23.31 20.40 -26.99
N GLY A 215 23.93 21.25 -26.16
CA GLY A 215 25.34 21.62 -26.33
C GLY A 215 25.53 22.69 -27.40
N SER A 216 26.66 22.67 -28.11
CA SER A 216 26.95 23.67 -29.15
C SER A 216 26.17 23.45 -30.46
N ASN A 217 25.52 22.29 -30.64
CA ASN A 217 24.87 21.90 -31.90
C ASN A 217 23.34 22.05 -31.86
N PHE A 218 22.85 23.28 -31.71
CA PHE A 218 21.41 23.58 -31.82
C PHE A 218 21.16 24.76 -32.77
N GLY A 219 19.98 24.75 -33.37
CA GLY A 219 19.51 25.83 -34.24
C GLY A 219 18.60 26.79 -33.49
N ILE A 220 18.63 28.06 -33.90
CA ILE A 220 17.59 29.03 -33.54
C ILE A 220 16.74 29.25 -34.79
N PHE A 221 15.44 29.11 -34.62
CA PHE A 221 14.46 29.38 -35.65
C PHE A 221 14.02 30.83 -35.54
N ASN A 222 14.39 31.61 -36.55
CA ASN A 222 14.08 33.02 -36.59
C ASN A 222 12.74 33.24 -37.31
N THR A 223 12.05 34.31 -36.95
CA THR A 223 10.82 34.80 -37.60
C THR A 223 11.00 35.00 -39.10
N LEU A 224 12.18 35.40 -39.55
CA LEU A 224 12.51 35.52 -40.97
C LEU A 224 12.55 34.17 -41.70
N ASP A 225 12.72 33.05 -40.98
CA ASP A 225 12.71 31.71 -41.57
C ASP A 225 11.33 31.27 -42.02
N TYR A 226 10.29 31.99 -41.59
CA TYR A 226 8.96 31.84 -42.18
C TYR A 226 8.91 32.23 -43.66
N ASN A 227 9.92 32.95 -44.17
CA ASN A 227 10.01 33.24 -45.60
C ASN A 227 10.49 32.05 -46.43
N LEU A 228 11.19 31.09 -45.81
CA LEU A 228 11.62 29.85 -46.46
C LEU A 228 10.44 28.89 -46.57
N ASN A 229 10.38 28.08 -47.63
CA ASN A 229 9.40 26.99 -47.72
C ASN A 229 9.81 25.80 -46.84
N LEU A 230 8.90 24.84 -46.63
CA LEU A 230 9.13 23.73 -45.70
C LEU A 230 10.36 22.88 -46.07
N GLU A 231 10.62 22.64 -47.34
CA GLU A 231 11.78 21.85 -47.78
C GLU A 231 13.10 22.61 -47.57
N GLU A 232 13.12 23.93 -47.81
CA GLU A 232 14.26 24.79 -47.50
C GLU A 232 14.55 24.83 -46.00
N ARG A 233 13.51 24.87 -45.15
CA ARG A 233 13.67 24.80 -43.70
C ARG A 233 14.21 23.43 -43.27
N LYS A 234 13.73 22.33 -43.87
CA LYS A 234 14.23 20.98 -43.59
C LYS A 234 15.71 20.87 -43.91
N VAL A 235 16.15 21.42 -45.04
CA VAL A 235 17.56 21.49 -45.40
C VAL A 235 18.34 22.36 -44.42
N LYS A 236 17.83 23.56 -44.10
CA LYS A 236 18.50 24.51 -43.20
C LYS A 236 18.74 23.94 -41.80
N TYR A 237 17.78 23.19 -41.25
CA TYR A 237 17.85 22.70 -39.88
C TYR A 237 18.19 21.21 -39.73
N LYS A 238 18.55 20.54 -40.83
CA LYS A 238 18.75 19.08 -40.88
C LYS A 238 19.75 18.56 -39.85
N ASP A 239 20.87 19.27 -39.71
CA ASP A 239 22.05 18.77 -38.99
C ASP A 239 22.13 19.23 -37.53
N TYR A 240 21.15 20.02 -37.05
CA TYR A 240 21.07 20.44 -35.66
C TYR A 240 20.40 19.39 -34.77
N ASP A 241 20.86 19.23 -33.53
CA ASP A 241 20.30 18.25 -32.59
C ASP A 241 18.93 18.68 -32.04
N GLY A 242 18.72 19.99 -31.87
CA GLY A 242 17.44 20.60 -31.49
C GLY A 242 17.27 22.00 -32.06
N ILE A 243 16.03 22.49 -32.11
CA ILE A 243 15.70 23.81 -32.67
C ILE A 243 14.82 24.57 -31.67
N LEU A 244 15.20 25.79 -31.31
CA LEU A 244 14.41 26.66 -30.42
C LEU A 244 13.87 27.86 -31.19
N CYS A 245 12.64 28.27 -30.88
CA CYS A 245 12.03 29.48 -31.42
C CYS A 245 12.58 30.72 -30.71
N GLU A 246 13.04 31.72 -31.48
CA GLU A 246 13.59 32.97 -30.94
C GLU A 246 12.57 33.77 -30.11
N GLU A 247 11.28 33.69 -30.47
CA GLU A 247 10.21 34.52 -29.89
C GLU A 247 9.71 33.99 -28.54
N CYS A 248 9.58 32.67 -28.39
CA CYS A 248 8.94 32.06 -27.22
C CYS A 248 9.81 31.06 -26.47
N ASN A 249 11.05 30.85 -26.94
CA ASN A 249 12.04 29.94 -26.35
C ASN A 249 11.56 28.48 -26.23
N GLN A 250 10.52 28.12 -26.99
CA GLN A 250 9.98 26.76 -27.05
C GLN A 250 10.67 25.96 -28.16
N GLU A 251 10.74 24.64 -27.97
CA GLU A 251 11.28 23.71 -28.95
C GLU A 251 10.37 23.57 -30.17
N ILE A 252 10.97 23.57 -31.36
CA ILE A 252 10.27 23.38 -32.63
C ILE A 252 10.37 21.92 -33.05
N ASN A 253 9.22 21.36 -33.40
CA ASN A 253 9.14 20.01 -33.93
C ASN A 253 9.78 19.94 -35.33
N LYS A 254 10.79 19.08 -35.49
CA LYS A 254 11.52 18.88 -36.75
C LYS A 254 10.66 18.35 -37.91
N GLN A 255 9.48 17.79 -37.64
CA GLN A 255 8.55 17.31 -38.66
C GLN A 255 7.85 18.47 -39.38
N TYR A 256 7.52 19.55 -38.65
CA TYR A 256 6.69 20.64 -39.15
C TYR A 256 7.46 21.95 -39.36
N LEU A 257 8.56 22.17 -38.63
CA LEU A 257 9.48 23.33 -38.79
C LEU A 257 8.78 24.70 -38.81
N TYR A 258 7.82 24.86 -37.89
CA TYR A 258 7.26 26.13 -37.46
C TYR A 258 6.97 26.08 -35.97
N CYS A 259 6.91 27.23 -35.29
CA CYS A 259 6.58 27.25 -33.87
C CYS A 259 5.07 27.11 -33.64
N PHE A 260 4.62 25.98 -33.10
CA PHE A 260 3.21 25.73 -32.80
C PHE A 260 2.61 26.74 -31.80
N HIS A 261 3.38 27.11 -30.78
CA HIS A 261 2.94 28.08 -29.78
C HIS A 261 2.72 29.47 -30.40
N CYS A 262 3.63 29.96 -31.24
CA CYS A 262 3.43 31.22 -31.97
C CYS A 262 2.30 31.11 -33.00
N TYR A 263 2.21 29.99 -33.73
CA TYR A 263 1.15 29.75 -34.70
C TYR A 263 -0.25 29.78 -34.06
N SER A 264 -0.40 29.18 -32.87
CA SER A 264 -1.67 29.16 -32.14
C SER A 264 -2.15 30.55 -31.69
N LYS A 265 -1.22 31.49 -31.50
CA LYS A 265 -1.49 32.87 -31.09
C LYS A 265 -1.64 33.85 -32.26
N GLU A 266 -1.24 33.46 -33.46
CA GLU A 266 -1.37 34.31 -34.65
C GLU A 266 -2.83 34.33 -35.13
N THR A 267 -3.37 35.53 -35.36
CA THR A 267 -4.77 35.73 -35.77
C THR A 267 -4.90 36.12 -37.23
N ASP A 268 -3.80 36.52 -37.87
CA ASP A 268 -3.76 36.87 -39.30
C ASP A 268 -3.60 35.60 -40.15
N SER A 269 -4.61 35.31 -40.97
CA SER A 269 -4.65 34.12 -41.84
C SER A 269 -3.52 34.10 -42.88
N ASN A 270 -3.09 35.26 -43.39
CA ASN A 270 -1.96 35.33 -44.33
C ASN A 270 -0.64 35.01 -43.63
N LYS A 271 -0.46 35.50 -42.39
CA LYS A 271 0.72 35.15 -41.60
C LYS A 271 0.72 33.67 -41.21
N LYS A 272 -0.43 33.09 -40.85
CA LYS A 272 -0.56 31.65 -40.60
C LYS A 272 -0.23 30.79 -41.82
N GLY A 273 -0.69 31.22 -43.00
CA GLY A 273 -0.33 30.61 -44.28
C GLY A 273 1.19 30.62 -44.51
N ASN A 274 1.82 31.79 -44.39
CA ASN A 274 3.27 31.94 -44.53
C ASN A 274 4.06 31.12 -43.50
N MET A 275 3.59 31.07 -42.25
CA MET A 275 4.22 30.26 -41.20
C MET A 275 4.24 28.77 -41.55
N THR A 276 3.23 28.28 -42.25
CA THR A 276 3.07 26.85 -42.59
C THR A 276 3.75 26.49 -43.92
N TYR A 277 3.66 27.36 -44.93
CA TYR A 277 4.02 27.02 -46.32
C TYR A 277 5.14 27.88 -46.94
N GLY A 278 5.62 28.93 -46.26
CA GLY A 278 6.65 29.84 -46.79
C GLY A 278 6.09 30.97 -47.67
N THR A 279 6.94 31.66 -48.43
CA THR A 279 6.57 32.76 -49.36
C THR A 279 5.90 32.31 -50.67
N SER A 280 5.20 31.17 -50.66
CA SER A 280 4.42 30.71 -51.82
C SER A 280 3.21 31.63 -52.07
N LYS A 281 2.70 31.70 -53.32
CA LYS A 281 1.52 32.52 -53.63
C LYS A 281 0.28 31.85 -53.03
N VAL A 282 -0.10 32.23 -51.81
CA VAL A 282 -1.29 31.70 -51.12
C VAL A 282 -2.50 32.56 -51.44
N GLY A 283 -3.53 31.95 -52.03
CA GLY A 283 -4.83 32.57 -52.28
C GLY A 283 -5.77 32.37 -51.09
N ILE A 284 -6.59 33.36 -50.76
CA ILE A 284 -7.63 33.24 -49.72
C ILE A 284 -8.97 33.08 -50.44
N PHE A 285 -9.58 31.90 -50.31
CA PHE A 285 -10.92 31.62 -50.80
C PHE A 285 -11.96 32.20 -49.84
N GLN A 286 -12.59 33.28 -50.26
CA GLN A 286 -13.55 34.02 -49.45
C GLN A 286 -14.92 33.36 -49.50
N ILE A 287 -15.73 33.60 -48.47
CA ILE A 287 -17.08 33.03 -48.39
C ILE A 287 -17.96 33.55 -49.55
N SER A 288 -17.75 34.78 -50.03
CA SER A 288 -18.41 35.31 -51.21
C SER A 288 -18.03 34.60 -52.52
N ASP A 289 -16.98 33.77 -52.54
CA ASP A 289 -16.56 33.06 -53.75
C ASP A 289 -17.43 31.84 -54.05
N TYR A 290 -18.28 31.42 -53.10
CA TYR A 290 -19.32 30.43 -53.37
C TYR A 290 -20.40 30.96 -54.33
N ASP A 291 -20.56 32.28 -54.43
CA ASP A 291 -21.46 32.93 -55.39
C ASP A 291 -20.92 32.90 -56.82
N LEU A 292 -19.62 32.63 -56.99
CA LEU A 292 -18.99 32.43 -58.29
C LEU A 292 -19.24 31.00 -58.78
N ASN A 293 -19.49 30.85 -60.08
CA ASN A 293 -19.59 29.53 -60.66
C ASN A 293 -18.19 28.85 -60.70
N LEU A 294 -18.18 27.54 -60.95
CA LEU A 294 -16.94 26.74 -60.86
C LEU A 294 -15.85 27.21 -61.84
N GLU A 295 -16.21 27.69 -63.03
CA GLU A 295 -15.24 28.18 -64.02
C GLU A 295 -14.69 29.56 -63.62
N GLU A 296 -15.52 30.43 -63.05
CA GLU A 296 -15.09 31.73 -62.49
C GLU A 296 -14.12 31.55 -61.30
N ARG A 297 -14.35 30.54 -60.44
CA ARG A 297 -13.44 30.23 -59.33
C ARG A 297 -12.10 29.68 -59.81
N LYS A 298 -12.12 28.83 -60.83
CA LYS A 298 -10.89 28.32 -61.46
C LYS A 298 -10.06 29.45 -62.03
N GLU A 299 -10.68 30.38 -62.75
CA GLU A 299 -9.99 31.54 -63.33
C GLU A 299 -9.43 32.47 -62.23
N LYS A 300 -10.23 32.73 -61.18
CA LYS A 300 -9.83 33.61 -60.06
C LYS A 300 -8.62 33.10 -59.27
N TYR A 301 -8.47 31.77 -59.15
CA TYR A 301 -7.47 31.15 -58.29
C TYR A 301 -6.37 30.37 -59.04
N ASN A 302 -6.32 30.47 -60.37
CA ASN A 302 -5.41 29.68 -61.22
C ASN A 302 -3.92 29.94 -60.95
N ASP A 303 -3.57 31.17 -60.55
CA ASP A 303 -2.18 31.61 -60.37
C ASP A 303 -1.64 31.42 -58.93
N TYR A 304 -2.42 30.76 -58.06
CA TYR A 304 -2.06 30.52 -56.65
C TYR A 304 -1.61 29.07 -56.41
N ASP A 305 -0.48 28.93 -55.73
CA ASP A 305 0.14 27.63 -55.45
C ASP A 305 -0.67 26.82 -54.43
N ASN A 306 -1.27 27.49 -53.44
CA ASN A 306 -2.16 26.91 -52.42
C ASN A 306 -3.32 27.87 -52.14
N ILE A 307 -4.50 27.35 -51.80
CA ILE A 307 -5.70 28.17 -51.57
C ILE A 307 -6.29 27.81 -50.20
N LEU A 308 -6.46 28.79 -49.31
CA LEU A 308 -7.00 28.58 -47.96
C LEU A 308 -8.39 29.18 -47.82
N CYS A 309 -9.30 28.45 -47.19
CA CYS A 309 -10.64 28.94 -46.89
C CYS A 309 -10.61 30.02 -45.80
N GLU A 310 -11.18 31.19 -46.06
CA GLU A 310 -11.28 32.30 -45.10
C GLU A 310 -11.99 31.90 -43.80
N GLY A 311 -13.00 31.03 -43.90
CA GLY A 311 -13.83 30.62 -42.76
C GLY A 311 -13.16 29.62 -41.82
N CYS A 312 -12.36 28.68 -42.34
CA CYS A 312 -11.79 27.59 -41.52
C CYS A 312 -10.27 27.45 -41.62
N ASN A 313 -9.61 28.28 -42.43
CA ASN A 313 -8.18 28.25 -42.72
C ASN A 313 -7.63 26.89 -43.18
N GLN A 314 -8.50 26.00 -43.68
CA GLN A 314 -8.12 24.74 -44.32
C GLN A 314 -7.93 24.91 -45.82
N GLU A 315 -7.12 24.04 -46.43
CA GLU A 315 -6.85 24.07 -47.86
C GLU A 315 -8.09 23.68 -48.68
N ILE A 316 -8.37 24.47 -49.73
CA ILE A 316 -9.46 24.24 -50.67
C ILE A 316 -9.07 23.16 -51.67
N ASP A 317 -9.99 22.23 -51.93
CA ASP A 317 -9.80 21.22 -52.96
C ASP A 317 -9.77 21.86 -54.35
N LYS A 318 -8.62 21.80 -55.02
CA LYS A 318 -8.41 22.39 -56.36
C LYS A 318 -9.13 21.64 -57.49
N GLN A 319 -9.67 20.44 -57.26
CA GLN A 319 -10.47 19.75 -58.27
C GLN A 319 -11.87 20.37 -58.38
N TYR A 320 -12.40 20.89 -57.28
CA TYR A 320 -13.78 21.35 -57.18
C TYR A 320 -13.96 22.79 -56.66
N TYR A 321 -12.88 23.45 -56.23
CA TYR A 321 -12.85 24.83 -55.74
C TYR A 321 -13.92 25.14 -54.68
N TYR A 322 -14.12 24.24 -53.73
CA TYR A 322 -14.98 24.47 -52.57
C TYR A 322 -14.37 23.85 -51.30
N CYS A 323 -14.78 24.32 -50.12
CA CYS A 323 -14.32 23.76 -48.85
C CYS A 323 -15.19 22.56 -48.45
N ASN A 324 -14.58 21.37 -48.38
CA ASN A 324 -15.25 20.13 -47.98
C ASN A 324 -15.89 20.19 -46.57
N TYR A 325 -15.47 21.14 -45.73
CA TYR A 325 -16.02 21.35 -44.38
C TYR A 325 -17.16 22.38 -44.35
N CYS A 326 -17.21 23.33 -45.30
CA CYS A 326 -18.21 24.41 -45.32
C CYS A 326 -19.32 24.22 -46.36
N TYR A 327 -19.21 23.23 -47.26
CA TYR A 327 -20.13 23.07 -48.42
C TYR A 327 -21.41 22.27 -48.13
N ASN A 328 -21.52 21.56 -47.00
CA ASN A 328 -22.67 20.69 -46.70
C ASN A 328 -23.94 21.41 -46.19
N ASP A 329 -24.03 22.74 -46.26
CA ASP A 329 -25.13 23.55 -45.69
C ASP A 329 -26.09 24.18 -46.74
N ILE A 330 -26.05 23.75 -48.00
CA ILE A 330 -26.78 24.42 -49.10
C ILE A 330 -27.70 23.44 -49.86
N GLU A 331 -28.88 23.11 -49.32
CA GLU A 331 -30.07 22.73 -50.13
C GLU A 331 -31.38 22.78 -49.31
N GLY A 332 -32.34 23.66 -49.68
CA GLY A 332 -33.77 23.53 -49.35
C GLY A 332 -34.58 24.80 -49.00
N ASN A 333 -35.13 25.51 -49.99
CA ASN A 333 -36.08 26.63 -49.83
C ASN A 333 -37.56 26.16 -49.74
N GLY A 334 -38.35 26.70 -48.78
CA GLY A 334 -39.82 26.47 -48.65
C GLY A 334 -40.51 27.29 -47.53
N GLU A 335 -40.51 28.61 -47.62
CA GLU A 335 -40.60 29.65 -46.56
C GLU A 335 -41.75 29.65 -45.51
N CYS A 336 -41.42 30.05 -44.26
CA CYS A 336 -42.31 30.42 -43.13
C CYS A 336 -42.63 31.94 -43.09
N LYS A 337 -43.91 32.32 -42.93
CA LYS A 337 -44.43 33.71 -43.00
C LYS A 337 -44.02 34.69 -41.87
N VAL A 338 -43.15 34.28 -40.94
CA VAL A 338 -42.61 35.18 -39.88
C VAL A 338 -41.11 35.44 -40.07
N CYS A 339 -40.36 34.54 -40.73
CA CYS A 339 -38.90 34.61 -40.87
C CYS A 339 -38.37 34.38 -42.30
N SER A 340 -39.23 34.17 -43.30
CA SER A 340 -38.87 33.99 -44.72
C SER A 340 -37.77 32.94 -44.97
N ILE A 341 -37.75 31.84 -44.22
CA ILE A 341 -36.91 30.63 -44.45
C ILE A 341 -37.78 29.37 -44.36
N GLY A 342 -37.40 28.37 -45.16
CA GLY A 342 -37.96 27.02 -45.34
C GLY A 342 -38.59 26.30 -44.14
N ASN A 343 -39.71 25.60 -44.40
CA ASN A 343 -40.33 24.59 -43.55
C ASN A 343 -39.29 23.55 -43.08
N ASN A 344 -39.12 23.49 -41.75
CA ASN A 344 -38.93 22.25 -41.00
C ASN A 344 -39.42 22.51 -39.55
N ASP A 345 -40.69 22.18 -39.33
CA ASP A 345 -41.45 21.80 -38.12
C ASP A 345 -41.12 22.25 -36.68
N ASP A 346 -40.21 23.20 -36.40
CA ASP A 346 -39.93 23.61 -35.00
C ASP A 346 -39.82 25.14 -34.80
N CYS A 347 -40.52 25.96 -35.59
CA CYS A 347 -40.61 27.40 -35.34
C CYS A 347 -41.58 27.68 -34.17
N CYS A 348 -41.05 27.51 -32.97
CA CYS A 348 -41.74 27.54 -31.67
C CYS A 348 -42.63 28.76 -31.44
N SER A 349 -43.70 28.54 -30.68
CA SER A 349 -44.65 29.56 -30.26
C SER A 349 -44.00 30.55 -29.29
N ILE A 350 -44.31 31.84 -29.41
CA ILE A 350 -43.82 32.89 -28.50
C ILE A 350 -44.19 32.62 -27.03
N TYR A 351 -45.23 31.82 -26.81
CA TYR A 351 -45.68 31.37 -25.50
C TYR A 351 -44.68 30.41 -24.82
N GLU A 352 -44.12 29.46 -25.57
CA GLU A 352 -43.10 28.51 -25.03
C GLU A 352 -41.83 29.23 -24.59
N PHE A 353 -41.42 30.27 -25.33
CA PHE A 353 -40.25 31.08 -24.97
C PHE A 353 -40.47 31.89 -23.68
N GLN A 354 -41.67 32.43 -23.48
CA GLN A 354 -42.01 33.13 -22.23
C GLN A 354 -41.96 32.19 -21.03
N GLN A 355 -42.59 31.02 -21.17
CA GLN A 355 -42.60 30.01 -20.11
C GLN A 355 -41.19 29.52 -19.80
N TYR A 356 -40.34 29.38 -20.81
CA TYR A 356 -38.92 29.07 -20.62
C TYR A 356 -38.19 30.18 -19.85
N LEU A 357 -38.39 31.44 -20.21
CA LEU A 357 -37.70 32.58 -19.57
C LEU A 357 -38.11 32.71 -18.09
N GLU A 358 -39.39 32.51 -17.78
CA GLU A 358 -39.91 32.46 -16.41
C GLU A 358 -39.32 31.28 -15.62
N ASN A 359 -39.25 30.10 -16.23
CA ASN A 359 -38.63 28.92 -15.63
C ASN A 359 -37.12 29.11 -15.40
N PHE A 360 -36.41 29.75 -16.33
CA PHE A 360 -34.98 30.02 -16.22
C PHE A 360 -34.71 31.08 -15.15
N ASN A 361 -35.51 32.14 -15.07
CA ASN A 361 -35.46 33.13 -14.00
C ASN A 361 -35.67 32.51 -12.62
N LYS A 362 -36.72 31.66 -12.51
CA LYS A 362 -36.99 30.90 -11.30
C LYS A 362 -35.80 30.01 -10.95
N TRP A 363 -35.26 29.27 -11.91
CA TRP A 363 -34.07 28.43 -11.73
C TRP A 363 -32.86 29.26 -11.27
N ILE A 364 -32.54 30.41 -11.88
CA ILE A 364 -31.45 31.30 -11.43
C ILE A 364 -31.70 31.81 -10.01
N SER A 365 -32.94 32.15 -9.65
CA SER A 365 -33.29 32.65 -8.31
C SER A 365 -33.16 31.57 -7.23
N GLU A 366 -33.58 30.34 -7.51
CA GLU A 366 -33.45 29.17 -6.64
C GLU A 366 -31.98 28.71 -6.53
N ASN A 367 -31.15 29.06 -7.51
CA ASN A 367 -29.74 28.70 -7.59
C ASN A 367 -28.78 29.87 -7.26
N LYS A 368 -29.27 31.00 -6.75
CA LYS A 368 -28.44 32.01 -6.06
C LYS A 368 -27.94 31.40 -4.75
N ILE A 369 -26.80 30.73 -4.77
CA ILE A 369 -26.19 30.19 -3.56
C ILE A 369 -25.66 31.36 -2.72
N ILE A 370 -26.50 31.91 -1.84
CA ILE A 370 -26.04 32.58 -0.63
C ILE A 370 -26.62 31.79 0.53
N ASP A 371 -25.98 30.66 0.84
CA ASP A 371 -26.09 30.07 2.17
C ASP A 371 -24.81 29.30 2.46
N ILE A 372 -23.73 30.06 2.62
CA ILE A 372 -22.55 29.57 3.33
C ILE A 372 -23.02 29.35 4.77
N LYS A 373 -23.25 28.11 5.17
CA LYS A 373 -23.57 27.79 6.56
C LYS A 373 -22.38 28.23 7.40
N ARG A 374 -22.54 29.38 8.08
CA ARG A 374 -21.53 29.92 9.00
C ARG A 374 -21.46 29.00 10.22
N PRO A 375 -20.30 28.40 10.53
CA PRO A 375 -20.08 27.95 11.89
C PRO A 375 -19.94 29.19 12.77
N ILE A 376 -20.63 29.16 13.90
CA ILE A 376 -20.41 30.06 15.02
C ILE A 376 -19.03 29.73 15.61
N VAL A 377 -18.28 30.78 15.94
CA VAL A 377 -17.00 30.72 16.65
C VAL A 377 -17.21 30.01 17.98
N GLU A 378 -16.61 28.83 18.16
CA GLU A 378 -16.33 28.26 19.47
C GLU A 378 -15.20 27.20 19.42
N ILE A 379 -14.02 27.65 19.83
CA ILE A 379 -12.94 26.91 20.53
C ILE A 379 -12.07 25.90 19.72
N SER A 380 -10.77 25.92 20.05
CA SER A 380 -9.68 25.03 19.63
C SER A 380 -10.01 23.52 19.67
N ASP A 381 -9.72 22.78 18.59
CA ASP A 381 -9.95 21.33 18.45
C ASP A 381 -8.69 20.54 18.04
N TYR A 382 -7.47 21.08 18.20
CA TYR A 382 -6.27 20.24 18.07
C TYR A 382 -6.22 19.12 19.12
N ASP A 383 -7.16 19.09 20.07
CA ASP A 383 -7.36 17.96 20.97
C ASP A 383 -8.19 16.83 20.34
N LEU A 384 -8.92 17.06 19.26
CA LEU A 384 -9.60 16.01 18.50
C LEU A 384 -8.64 15.42 17.47
N ASP A 385 -8.77 14.12 17.18
CA ASP A 385 -8.06 13.50 16.06
C ASP A 385 -8.69 13.85 14.70
N GLU A 386 -8.04 13.45 13.61
CA GLU A 386 -8.50 13.77 12.25
C GLU A 386 -9.90 13.26 11.92
N ASP A 387 -10.24 12.03 12.30
CA ASP A 387 -11.54 11.42 12.02
C ASP A 387 -12.66 12.11 12.84
N ASP A 388 -12.36 12.51 14.09
CA ASP A 388 -13.27 13.27 14.95
C ASP A 388 -13.50 14.68 14.44
N ARG A 389 -12.47 15.36 13.95
CA ARG A 389 -12.63 16.66 13.31
C ARG A 389 -13.38 16.54 11.98
N GLN A 390 -13.15 15.49 11.18
CA GLN A 390 -13.95 15.20 9.97
C GLN A 390 -15.42 15.05 10.30
N GLU A 391 -15.76 14.31 11.35
CA GLU A 391 -17.16 14.16 11.74
C GLU A 391 -17.77 15.46 12.29
N LYS A 392 -17.03 16.21 13.12
CA LYS A 392 -17.48 17.51 13.67
C LYS A 392 -17.74 18.52 12.56
N TYR A 393 -16.89 18.55 11.53
CA TYR A 393 -16.88 19.55 10.47
C TYR A 393 -17.39 19.05 9.11
N LYS A 394 -17.98 17.85 9.03
CA LYS A 394 -18.51 17.26 7.78
C LYS A 394 -19.52 18.17 7.05
N ASN A 395 -20.22 19.00 7.81
CA ASN A 395 -21.24 19.93 7.30
C ASN A 395 -20.74 21.38 7.23
N CYS A 396 -19.47 21.64 7.52
CA CYS A 396 -18.87 22.98 7.52
C CYS A 396 -18.09 23.22 6.22
N ASP A 397 -18.27 24.41 5.65
CA ASP A 397 -17.52 24.81 4.46
C ASP A 397 -16.10 25.26 4.82
N TYR A 398 -15.90 25.93 5.95
CA TYR A 398 -14.60 26.38 6.47
C TYR A 398 -14.54 26.33 8.00
N ILE A 399 -13.32 26.30 8.54
CA ILE A 399 -12.97 26.49 9.95
C ILE A 399 -11.91 27.59 10.08
N LEU A 400 -11.82 28.22 11.25
CA LEU A 400 -10.80 29.24 11.53
C LEU A 400 -9.61 28.59 12.27
N CYS A 401 -8.39 28.82 11.77
CA CYS A 401 -7.16 28.38 12.45
C CYS A 401 -6.94 29.23 13.70
N GLU A 402 -6.84 28.62 14.87
CA GLU A 402 -6.66 29.34 16.14
C GLU A 402 -5.35 30.14 16.21
N ASN A 403 -4.27 29.62 15.62
CA ASN A 403 -2.94 30.23 15.71
C ASN A 403 -2.78 31.46 14.81
N CYS A 404 -3.51 31.55 13.69
CA CYS A 404 -3.36 32.64 12.73
C CYS A 404 -4.67 33.33 12.33
N GLY A 405 -5.82 32.88 12.83
CA GLY A 405 -7.14 33.42 12.52
C GLY A 405 -7.59 33.24 11.06
N LYS A 406 -6.81 32.55 10.23
CA LYS A 406 -7.13 32.34 8.81
C LYS A 406 -8.21 31.28 8.63
N LYS A 407 -9.06 31.45 7.60
CA LYS A 407 -10.04 30.43 7.20
C LYS A 407 -9.34 29.29 6.45
N HIS A 408 -9.62 28.06 6.83
CA HIS A 408 -9.17 26.86 6.14
C HIS A 408 -10.37 25.98 5.86
N HIS A 409 -10.39 25.39 4.68
CA HIS A 409 -11.46 24.50 4.26
C HIS A 409 -11.13 23.09 4.72
N TYR A 410 -12.04 22.51 5.50
CA TYR A 410 -11.76 21.27 6.22
C TYR A 410 -11.84 20.03 5.32
N ASN A 411 -12.70 20.07 4.31
CA ASN A 411 -13.03 18.91 3.48
C ASN A 411 -12.40 18.93 2.07
N TYR A 412 -11.62 19.96 1.72
CA TYR A 412 -11.07 20.11 0.36
C TYR A 412 -9.94 21.13 0.28
N CYS A 413 -9.18 21.09 -0.82
CA CYS A 413 -8.16 22.10 -1.11
C CYS A 413 -8.79 23.49 -1.25
N TYR A 414 -8.47 24.40 -0.32
CA TYR A 414 -8.96 25.77 -0.32
C TYR A 414 -8.78 26.45 -1.67
N TYR A 415 -7.59 26.33 -2.26
CA TYR A 415 -7.27 27.00 -3.53
C TYR A 415 -8.14 26.49 -4.67
N CYS A 416 -8.30 25.17 -4.80
CA CYS A 416 -9.12 24.59 -5.86
C CYS A 416 -10.60 24.97 -5.70
N TYR A 417 -11.14 24.95 -4.48
CA TYR A 417 -12.52 25.35 -4.25
C TYR A 417 -12.75 26.85 -4.42
N ASP A 418 -11.86 27.70 -3.91
CA ASP A 418 -11.96 29.14 -4.04
C ASP A 418 -11.87 29.59 -5.50
N GLU A 419 -11.00 28.96 -6.30
CA GLU A 419 -10.95 29.18 -7.75
C GLU A 419 -12.25 28.76 -8.44
N GLU A 420 -12.75 27.55 -8.17
CA GLU A 420 -13.98 27.03 -8.78
C GLU A 420 -15.23 27.81 -8.36
N MET A 421 -15.31 28.26 -7.10
CA MET A 421 -16.38 29.13 -6.62
C MET A 421 -16.33 30.51 -7.25
N LYS A 422 -15.13 31.12 -7.39
CA LYS A 422 -14.98 32.40 -8.08
C LYS A 422 -15.41 32.33 -9.54
N GLU A 423 -15.09 31.23 -10.23
CA GLU A 423 -15.54 31.02 -11.61
C GLU A 423 -17.06 30.79 -11.69
N LEU A 424 -17.65 30.03 -10.75
CA LEU A 424 -19.10 29.88 -10.66
C LEU A 424 -19.82 31.23 -10.40
N GLU A 425 -19.29 32.06 -9.49
CA GLU A 425 -19.80 33.41 -9.23
C GLU A 425 -19.71 34.32 -10.46
N LYS A 426 -18.59 34.25 -11.21
CA LYS A 426 -18.44 34.97 -12.49
C LYS A 426 -19.44 34.49 -13.54
N LEU A 427 -19.70 33.18 -13.63
CA LEU A 427 -20.69 32.63 -14.56
C LEU A 427 -22.11 33.10 -14.22
N ILE A 428 -22.52 32.99 -12.95
CA ILE A 428 -23.86 33.43 -12.49
C ILE A 428 -24.03 34.95 -12.68
N SER A 429 -23.01 35.74 -12.34
CA SER A 429 -23.06 37.20 -12.48
C SER A 429 -23.04 37.69 -13.93
N ARG A 430 -22.44 36.95 -14.87
CA ARG A 430 -22.52 37.24 -16.31
C ARG A 430 -23.88 36.92 -16.92
N SER A 431 -24.59 35.95 -16.35
CA SER A 431 -25.89 35.49 -16.88
C SER A 431 -27.07 36.36 -16.45
N GLN A 432 -27.02 36.98 -15.25
CA GLN A 432 -28.11 37.80 -14.73
C GLN A 432 -28.40 39.10 -15.53
N PRO A 433 -27.39 39.90 -15.95
CA PRO A 433 -27.63 41.09 -16.76
C PRO A 433 -28.21 40.75 -18.13
N LYS A 434 -27.67 39.70 -18.77
CA LYS A 434 -28.15 39.21 -20.07
C LYS A 434 -29.61 38.78 -20.01
N LEU A 435 -30.01 38.07 -18.95
CA LEU A 435 -31.39 37.66 -18.73
C LEU A 435 -32.34 38.85 -18.69
N ARG A 436 -31.94 39.94 -18.03
CA ARG A 436 -32.70 41.18 -17.96
C ARG A 436 -32.78 41.89 -19.31
N ASP A 437 -31.70 41.86 -20.09
CA ASP A 437 -31.70 42.38 -21.47
C ASP A 437 -32.67 41.59 -22.36
N TYR A 438 -32.73 40.26 -22.21
CA TYR A 438 -33.69 39.41 -22.92
C TYR A 438 -35.13 39.58 -22.43
N GLU A 439 -35.39 39.77 -21.14
CA GLU A 439 -36.71 40.13 -20.62
C GLU A 439 -37.21 41.46 -21.19
N VAL A 440 -36.31 42.43 -21.29
CA VAL A 440 -36.59 43.74 -21.89
C VAL A 440 -36.83 43.61 -23.39
N PHE A 441 -36.01 42.82 -24.09
CA PHE A 441 -36.20 42.52 -25.51
C PHE A 441 -37.53 41.80 -25.74
N TYR A 442 -37.82 40.75 -24.99
CA TYR A 442 -39.08 40.02 -25.01
C TYR A 442 -40.27 40.95 -24.76
N SER A 443 -40.22 41.77 -23.71
CA SER A 443 -41.28 42.74 -23.39
C SER A 443 -41.46 43.76 -24.51
N LYS A 444 -40.38 44.20 -25.15
CA LYS A 444 -40.44 45.14 -26.29
C LYS A 444 -41.03 44.47 -27.53
N VAL A 445 -40.65 43.24 -27.86
CA VAL A 445 -41.16 42.49 -29.03
C VAL A 445 -42.61 42.07 -28.81
N TYR A 446 -42.97 41.57 -27.63
CA TYR A 446 -44.32 41.12 -27.26
C TYR A 446 -45.31 42.29 -27.19
N ASN A 447 -44.97 43.37 -26.49
CA ASN A 447 -45.82 44.56 -26.43
C ASN A 447 -45.94 45.27 -27.78
N LYS A 448 -44.90 45.19 -28.65
CA LYS A 448 -44.99 45.65 -30.03
C LYS A 448 -45.83 44.72 -30.91
N LYS A 449 -45.90 43.41 -30.66
CA LYS A 449 -46.82 42.50 -31.39
C LYS A 449 -48.30 42.87 -31.22
N THR A 450 -48.67 43.49 -30.09
CA THR A 450 -50.02 44.02 -29.85
C THR A 450 -50.31 45.39 -30.48
N LYS A 451 -49.29 46.13 -30.96
CA LYS A 451 -49.48 47.49 -31.51
C LYS A 451 -48.89 47.73 -32.91
N GLU A 452 -47.94 46.91 -33.36
CA GLU A 452 -47.10 47.12 -34.55
C GLU A 452 -47.30 46.01 -35.60
N LEU A 453 -48.52 45.94 -36.11
CA LEU A 453 -48.76 45.63 -37.52
C LEU A 453 -48.54 46.90 -38.39
N LYS A 454 -47.87 47.95 -37.87
CA LYS A 454 -47.79 49.28 -38.51
C LYS A 454 -46.43 49.99 -38.56
N GLU A 455 -45.41 49.63 -37.79
CA GLU A 455 -44.13 50.38 -37.85
C GLU A 455 -42.90 49.45 -37.89
N LEU A 456 -42.61 48.93 -39.08
CA LEU A 456 -41.48 48.04 -39.39
C LEU A 456 -40.09 48.66 -39.18
N LYS A 457 -39.95 49.98 -39.03
CA LYS A 457 -38.66 50.69 -39.00
C LYS A 457 -37.97 50.71 -37.63
N GLU A 458 -38.73 50.73 -36.53
CA GLU A 458 -38.12 50.70 -35.18
C GLU A 458 -37.65 49.30 -34.79
N LEU A 459 -38.36 48.25 -35.22
CA LEU A 459 -37.94 46.86 -35.04
C LEU A 459 -36.60 46.58 -35.74
N GLN A 460 -36.39 47.15 -36.93
CA GLN A 460 -35.11 47.10 -37.64
C GLN A 460 -33.98 47.80 -36.87
N SER A 461 -34.25 48.92 -36.18
CA SER A 461 -33.24 49.61 -35.36
C SER A 461 -32.86 48.82 -34.11
N ILE A 462 -33.84 48.19 -33.44
CA ILE A 462 -33.60 47.35 -32.26
C ILE A 462 -32.84 46.07 -32.66
N LEU A 463 -33.16 45.47 -33.80
CA LEU A 463 -32.45 44.31 -34.33
C LEU A 463 -31.00 44.65 -34.71
N LYS A 464 -30.73 45.85 -35.23
CA LYS A 464 -29.40 46.31 -35.61
C LYS A 464 -28.47 46.56 -34.41
N ASP A 465 -29.01 47.01 -33.29
CA ASP A 465 -28.25 47.16 -32.04
C ASP A 465 -27.95 45.79 -31.38
N TYR A 466 -28.86 44.82 -31.52
CA TYR A 466 -28.63 43.45 -31.03
C TYR A 466 -27.77 42.60 -31.98
N GLU A 467 -27.84 42.76 -33.31
CA GLU A 467 -26.96 42.11 -34.30
C GLU A 467 -25.48 42.35 -33.97
N ASN A 468 -25.13 43.58 -33.56
CA ASN A 468 -23.77 43.95 -33.16
C ASN A 468 -23.31 43.29 -31.84
N ILE A 469 -24.24 42.89 -30.97
CA ILE A 469 -23.95 42.14 -29.73
C ILE A 469 -23.88 40.62 -30.02
N TYR A 470 -24.46 40.16 -31.14
CA TYR A 470 -24.77 38.75 -31.41
C TYR A 470 -23.91 38.07 -32.49
N PHE A 471 -23.14 38.81 -33.31
CA PHE A 471 -22.29 38.28 -34.41
C PHE A 471 -21.03 37.50 -33.95
N LYS A 472 -21.08 36.85 -32.79
CA LYS A 472 -19.95 36.09 -32.21
C LYS A 472 -20.22 34.60 -31.97
N LEU A 473 -21.30 34.02 -32.51
CA LEU A 473 -21.64 32.60 -32.35
C LEU A 473 -22.19 32.02 -33.66
N GLU A 474 -21.59 30.93 -34.14
CA GLU A 474 -21.83 30.25 -35.44
C GLU A 474 -23.18 29.50 -35.51
N GLY A 475 -23.83 29.49 -36.69
CA GLY A 475 -24.64 28.36 -37.21
C GLY A 475 -26.18 28.38 -37.06
N ASN A 476 -26.88 28.42 -38.20
CA ASN A 476 -28.17 27.80 -38.63
C ASN A 476 -29.42 27.67 -37.71
N LEU A 477 -29.43 28.16 -36.47
CA LEU A 477 -30.59 28.12 -35.56
C LEU A 477 -31.29 29.49 -35.51
N GLY A 478 -32.63 29.54 -35.51
CA GLY A 478 -33.36 30.81 -35.32
C GLY A 478 -32.99 31.48 -34.00
N ILE A 479 -33.01 32.82 -33.94
CA ILE A 479 -32.58 33.63 -32.78
C ILE A 479 -33.09 33.07 -31.44
N PHE A 480 -34.35 32.64 -31.37
CA PHE A 480 -34.92 32.02 -30.17
C PHE A 480 -34.27 30.68 -29.81
N LYS A 481 -34.06 29.77 -30.77
CA LYS A 481 -33.38 28.49 -30.52
C LYS A 481 -31.92 28.71 -30.09
N GLN A 482 -31.24 29.72 -30.63
CA GLN A 482 -29.88 30.09 -30.21
C GLN A 482 -29.85 30.62 -28.77
N ILE A 483 -30.82 31.48 -28.39
CA ILE A 483 -30.96 31.97 -27.02
C ILE A 483 -31.21 30.79 -26.06
N MET A 484 -32.13 29.88 -26.43
CA MET A 484 -32.43 28.67 -25.66
C MET A 484 -31.18 27.80 -25.50
N GLN A 485 -30.43 27.57 -26.57
CA GLN A 485 -29.19 26.78 -26.53
C GLN A 485 -28.12 27.45 -25.66
N GLN A 486 -27.98 28.77 -25.71
CA GLN A 486 -27.05 29.49 -24.85
C GLN A 486 -27.46 29.37 -23.37
N PHE A 487 -28.75 29.38 -23.05
CA PHE A 487 -29.25 29.14 -21.70
C PHE A 487 -29.06 27.70 -21.25
N GLU A 488 -29.32 26.70 -22.10
CA GLU A 488 -29.04 25.29 -21.79
C GLU A 488 -27.54 25.02 -21.60
N ASN A 489 -26.68 25.62 -22.44
CA ASN A 489 -25.23 25.53 -22.26
C ASN A 489 -24.78 26.18 -20.95
N THR A 490 -25.33 27.35 -20.61
CA THR A 490 -25.03 28.03 -19.34
C THR A 490 -25.52 27.22 -18.14
N LYS A 491 -26.69 26.61 -18.24
CA LYS A 491 -27.26 25.72 -17.23
C LYS A 491 -26.38 24.49 -17.04
N TYR A 492 -25.98 23.86 -18.13
CA TYR A 492 -25.05 22.74 -18.15
C TYR A 492 -23.68 23.09 -17.55
N ASP A 493 -23.13 24.27 -17.87
CA ASP A 493 -21.86 24.74 -17.29
C ASP A 493 -21.97 24.99 -15.79
N ILE A 494 -23.06 25.62 -15.33
CA ILE A 494 -23.34 25.84 -13.91
C ILE A 494 -23.52 24.51 -13.18
N ASP A 495 -24.30 23.57 -13.75
CA ASP A 495 -24.55 22.26 -13.14
C ASP A 495 -23.28 21.40 -13.12
N ASN A 496 -22.45 21.44 -14.17
CA ASN A 496 -21.14 20.78 -14.18
C ASN A 496 -20.17 21.39 -13.18
N LYS A 497 -20.12 22.72 -13.05
CA LYS A 497 -19.30 23.38 -12.05
C LYS A 497 -19.75 23.03 -10.64
N LYS A 498 -21.06 22.91 -10.40
CA LYS A 498 -21.60 22.39 -9.12
C LYS A 498 -21.24 20.94 -8.88
N ILE A 499 -21.34 20.08 -9.91
CA ILE A 499 -20.89 18.69 -9.82
C ILE A 499 -19.39 18.67 -9.51
N HIS A 500 -18.58 19.53 -10.12
CA HIS A 500 -17.16 19.63 -9.85
C HIS A 500 -16.87 20.11 -8.41
N ILE A 501 -17.57 21.14 -7.93
CA ILE A 501 -17.48 21.63 -6.54
C ILE A 501 -17.94 20.55 -5.54
N ASN A 502 -19.01 19.80 -5.86
CA ASN A 502 -19.45 18.67 -5.05
C ASN A 502 -18.45 17.52 -5.10
N ASN A 503 -17.83 17.25 -6.25
CA ASN A 503 -16.79 16.24 -6.38
C ASN A 503 -15.53 16.65 -5.58
N ILE A 504 -15.18 17.93 -5.55
CA ILE A 504 -14.14 18.47 -4.67
C ILE A 504 -14.50 18.24 -3.19
N ARG A 505 -15.78 18.35 -2.82
CA ARG A 505 -16.29 18.15 -1.45
C ARG A 505 -16.30 16.69 -0.99
N TYR A 506 -16.48 15.73 -1.91
CA TYR A 506 -16.72 14.32 -1.57
C TYR A 506 -15.65 13.33 -2.06
N ASN A 507 -14.68 13.75 -2.89
CA ASN A 507 -13.66 12.86 -3.45
C ASN A 507 -12.23 13.38 -3.28
N THR A 508 -11.34 12.49 -2.81
CA THR A 508 -9.87 12.59 -2.79
C THR A 508 -9.22 12.59 -4.19
N VAL A 509 -9.98 12.88 -5.25
CA VAL A 509 -9.60 12.60 -6.66
C VAL A 509 -8.90 13.78 -7.35
N ASN A 510 -8.66 14.88 -6.65
CA ASN A 510 -7.78 15.91 -7.21
C ASN A 510 -6.31 15.55 -6.93
N ASN A 511 -5.54 15.35 -8.02
CA ASN A 511 -4.06 15.34 -8.08
C ASN A 511 -3.45 16.69 -7.65
N CYS A 512 -3.99 17.31 -6.60
CA CYS A 512 -3.39 18.48 -5.99
C CYS A 512 -2.29 17.97 -5.05
N ASP A 513 -1.02 18.16 -5.43
CA ASP A 513 0.15 17.84 -4.59
C ASP A 513 0.13 18.56 -3.23
N ARG A 514 -0.70 19.61 -3.09
CA ARG A 514 -1.03 20.20 -1.80
C ARG A 514 -1.93 19.22 -1.05
N LYS A 515 -1.30 18.38 -0.23
CA LYS A 515 -1.94 17.49 0.77
C LYS A 515 -3.25 18.10 1.24
N LEU A 516 -4.33 17.32 1.24
CA LEU A 516 -5.58 17.57 1.98
C LEU A 516 -5.23 17.75 3.47
N ARG A 517 -4.65 18.89 3.84
CA ARG A 517 -4.22 19.14 5.21
C ARG A 517 -5.44 19.65 5.96
N SER A 518 -5.79 18.93 7.01
CA SER A 518 -6.67 19.42 8.08
C SER A 518 -6.04 20.61 8.86
N TYR A 519 -4.84 21.05 8.48
CA TYR A 519 -4.08 22.10 9.15
C TYR A 519 -3.71 23.24 8.20
N CYS A 520 -3.77 24.46 8.73
CA CYS A 520 -3.19 25.63 8.11
C CYS A 520 -1.65 25.58 8.08
N ASP A 521 -1.00 26.52 7.39
CA ASP A 521 0.48 26.64 7.36
C ASP A 521 1.12 26.71 8.76
N CYS A 522 0.33 26.96 9.83
CA CYS A 522 0.81 26.88 11.20
C CYS A 522 1.34 25.49 11.58
N TYR A 523 0.83 24.39 11.02
CA TYR A 523 1.39 23.05 11.30
C TYR A 523 2.78 22.88 10.67
N ASP A 524 2.96 23.36 9.43
CA ASP A 524 4.26 23.31 8.76
C ASP A 524 5.30 24.22 9.44
N ASN A 525 4.82 25.32 10.01
CA ASN A 525 5.64 26.27 10.76
C ASN A 525 5.78 25.90 12.26
N GLU A 526 5.11 24.84 12.74
CA GLU A 526 5.21 24.40 14.13
C GLU A 526 6.52 23.64 14.35
N ILE A 527 7.35 24.17 15.25
CA ILE A 527 8.69 23.64 15.56
C ILE A 527 8.62 22.71 16.78
N ASN A 528 7.64 22.90 17.65
CA ASN A 528 7.44 22.05 18.82
C ASN A 528 6.84 20.70 18.39
N LEU A 529 7.64 19.64 18.51
CA LEU A 529 7.24 18.29 18.14
C LEU A 529 6.00 17.79 18.90
N ASN A 530 5.81 18.20 20.16
CA ASN A 530 4.63 17.82 20.94
C ASN A 530 3.37 18.52 20.42
N GLU A 531 3.44 19.81 20.12
CA GLU A 531 2.30 20.51 19.51
C GLU A 531 2.01 19.97 18.11
N LYS A 532 3.04 19.64 17.33
CA LYS A 532 2.87 18.99 16.03
C LYS A 532 2.14 17.64 16.15
N LYS A 533 2.55 16.80 17.11
CA LYS A 533 1.85 15.53 17.41
C LYS A 533 0.43 15.74 17.92
N ARG A 534 0.22 16.75 18.76
CA ARG A 534 -1.12 17.13 19.26
C ARG A 534 -2.02 17.52 18.10
N MET A 535 -1.57 18.41 17.23
CA MET A 535 -2.30 18.77 16.01
C MET A 535 -2.63 17.53 15.20
N GLU A 536 -1.65 16.64 14.98
CA GLU A 536 -1.79 15.43 14.15
C GLU A 536 -2.76 14.38 14.72
N PHE A 537 -2.55 13.96 15.96
CA PHE A 537 -3.19 12.79 16.57
C PHE A 537 -4.24 13.15 17.63
N GLY A 538 -4.34 14.41 18.01
CA GLY A 538 -5.22 14.86 19.08
C GLY A 538 -4.66 14.60 20.47
N LYS A 539 -5.49 14.94 21.46
CA LYS A 539 -5.24 14.77 22.89
C LYS A 539 -6.40 13.98 23.49
N CYS A 540 -6.09 12.99 24.30
CA CYS A 540 -7.12 12.23 25.00
C CYS A 540 -7.86 13.11 26.02
N LYS A 541 -9.19 13.18 25.94
CA LYS A 541 -10.07 13.89 26.88
C LYS A 541 -10.07 13.28 28.27
N ASP A 542 -9.85 11.97 28.37
CA ASP A 542 -9.87 11.24 29.65
C ASP A 542 -8.58 11.48 30.45
N CYS A 543 -7.39 11.37 29.82
CA CYS A 543 -6.09 11.48 30.52
C CYS A 543 -5.26 12.70 30.17
N SER A 544 -5.73 13.55 29.25
CA SER A 544 -5.03 14.74 28.78
C SER A 544 -3.66 14.50 28.14
N ARG A 545 -3.34 13.26 27.73
CA ARG A 545 -2.10 12.95 27.00
C ARG A 545 -2.29 13.13 25.50
N ILE A 546 -1.24 13.56 24.80
CA ILE A 546 -1.20 13.58 23.34
C ILE A 546 -1.16 12.13 22.85
N ASN A 547 -1.97 11.81 21.85
CA ASN A 547 -1.97 10.47 21.26
C ASN A 547 -0.65 10.23 20.51
N GLU A 548 -0.10 9.03 20.62
CA GLU A 548 1.19 8.69 20.00
C GLU A 548 1.06 8.36 18.50
N ASP A 549 -0.12 7.91 18.09
CA ASP A 549 -0.48 7.58 16.72
C ASP A 549 -2.00 7.79 16.46
N LEU A 550 -2.47 7.37 15.28
CA LEU A 550 -3.87 7.44 14.87
C LEU A 550 -4.77 6.37 15.52
N ASN A 551 -4.22 5.44 16.29
CA ASN A 551 -4.86 4.20 16.73
C ASN A 551 -5.52 4.27 18.11
N ASP A 552 -5.80 5.48 18.59
CA ASP A 552 -6.44 5.84 19.88
C ASP A 552 -5.48 6.01 21.07
N CYS A 553 -6.01 6.56 22.17
CA CYS A 553 -5.28 6.65 23.44
C CYS A 553 -5.08 5.26 24.05
N LEU A 554 -3.92 4.69 23.77
CA LEU A 554 -3.44 3.41 24.32
C LEU A 554 -3.66 3.30 25.83
N PHE A 555 -3.38 4.36 26.59
CA PHE A 555 -3.53 4.38 28.05
C PHE A 555 -4.98 4.32 28.56
N CYS A 556 -5.95 4.87 27.81
CA CYS A 556 -7.37 4.91 28.25
C CYS A 556 -8.22 3.81 27.63
N LYS A 557 -7.66 3.09 26.65
CA LYS A 557 -8.35 2.05 25.88
C LYS A 557 -8.85 0.91 26.79
N PRO A 558 -8.06 0.36 27.74
CA PRO A 558 -8.55 -0.68 28.65
C PRO A 558 -9.66 -0.20 29.57
N GLU A 559 -9.56 1.01 30.13
CA GLU A 559 -10.58 1.55 31.02
C GLU A 559 -11.89 1.78 30.28
N ARG A 560 -11.84 2.21 29.02
CA ARG A 560 -13.02 2.30 28.14
C ARG A 560 -13.68 0.95 27.94
N PHE A 561 -12.92 -0.10 27.62
CA PHE A 561 -13.47 -1.45 27.52
C PHE A 561 -14.06 -1.94 28.85
N GLN A 562 -13.37 -1.70 29.97
CA GLN A 562 -13.86 -2.07 31.29
C GLN A 562 -15.21 -1.41 31.62
N ARG A 563 -15.44 -0.16 31.20
CA ARG A 563 -16.74 0.52 31.33
C ARG A 563 -17.84 -0.11 30.47
N ASP A 564 -17.47 -0.83 29.41
CA ASP A 564 -18.40 -1.44 28.46
C ASP A 564 -18.65 -2.94 28.71
N PHE A 565 -17.91 -3.58 29.63
CA PHE A 565 -18.05 -5.02 29.93
C PHE A 565 -19.45 -5.44 30.40
N ASN A 566 -20.25 -4.51 30.93
CA ASN A 566 -21.64 -4.76 31.32
C ASN A 566 -22.66 -4.51 30.18
N LYS A 567 -22.21 -4.00 29.02
CA LYS A 567 -23.08 -3.69 27.87
C LYS A 567 -23.30 -4.90 26.95
N TRP A 568 -22.50 -5.95 27.10
CA TRP A 568 -22.61 -7.18 26.33
C TRP A 568 -22.28 -8.38 27.23
N THR A 569 -22.81 -9.55 26.88
CA THR A 569 -22.44 -10.84 27.48
C THR A 569 -22.76 -11.94 26.48
N SER A 570 -21.94 -12.99 26.47
CA SER A 570 -22.23 -14.23 25.75
C SER A 570 -23.16 -15.17 26.50
N GLY A 571 -23.51 -14.86 27.75
CA GLY A 571 -24.15 -15.78 28.69
C GLY A 571 -23.19 -16.82 29.28
N ASN A 572 -21.95 -16.92 28.77
CA ASN A 572 -20.94 -17.85 29.26
C ASN A 572 -19.78 -17.08 29.92
N LYS A 573 -19.59 -17.32 31.23
CA LYS A 573 -18.58 -16.62 32.03
C LYS A 573 -17.13 -16.88 31.57
N ILE A 574 -16.86 -18.04 30.98
CA ILE A 574 -15.51 -18.40 30.51
C ILE A 574 -15.17 -17.57 29.27
N ILE A 575 -16.10 -17.52 28.31
CA ILE A 575 -15.95 -16.72 27.08
C ILE A 575 -15.88 -15.23 27.41
N ASP A 576 -16.79 -14.74 28.25
CA ASP A 576 -16.82 -13.33 28.67
C ASP A 576 -15.48 -12.94 29.32
N LYS A 577 -14.97 -13.78 30.23
CA LYS A 577 -13.67 -13.54 30.87
C LYS A 577 -12.52 -13.51 29.86
N LEU A 578 -12.49 -14.44 28.90
CA LEU A 578 -11.44 -14.50 27.88
C LEU A 578 -11.41 -13.22 27.03
N ILE A 579 -12.57 -12.78 26.54
CA ILE A 579 -12.69 -11.55 25.76
C ILE A 579 -12.29 -10.33 26.61
N GLN A 580 -12.75 -10.25 27.86
CA GLN A 580 -12.39 -9.16 28.78
C GLN A 580 -10.90 -9.11 29.08
N ASP A 581 -10.26 -10.26 29.30
CA ASP A 581 -8.82 -10.36 29.55
C ASP A 581 -8.01 -9.97 28.29
N ASN A 582 -8.44 -10.36 27.09
CA ASN A 582 -7.86 -9.88 25.83
C ASN A 582 -7.96 -8.34 25.69
N GLN A 583 -9.15 -7.76 25.94
CA GLN A 583 -9.39 -6.33 25.82
C GLN A 583 -8.65 -5.49 26.87
N ARG A 584 -8.32 -6.07 28.04
CA ARG A 584 -7.50 -5.42 29.08
C ARG A 584 -6.03 -5.26 28.70
N ILE A 585 -5.47 -6.26 28.02
CA ILE A 585 -4.02 -6.34 27.70
C ILE A 585 -3.73 -5.75 26.30
N ALA A 586 -4.77 -5.32 25.57
CA ALA A 586 -4.69 -4.82 24.20
C ALA A 586 -3.76 -3.61 23.98
N VAL A 587 -3.31 -2.94 25.04
CA VAL A 587 -2.39 -1.79 24.97
C VAL A 587 -0.98 -2.19 24.57
N GLU A 588 -0.57 -3.42 24.90
CA GLU A 588 0.84 -3.81 24.87
C GLU A 588 1.16 -4.86 23.79
N LYS A 589 0.14 -5.53 23.22
CA LYS A 589 0.37 -6.81 22.53
C LYS A 589 -0.42 -7.06 21.23
N TYR A 590 -1.54 -6.37 20.98
CA TYR A 590 -2.49 -6.80 19.95
C TYR A 590 -3.00 -5.66 19.06
N ASP A 591 -2.75 -5.77 17.75
CA ASP A 591 -3.43 -4.96 16.72
C ASP A 591 -4.89 -5.41 16.50
N LEU A 592 -5.27 -6.59 17.02
CA LEU A 592 -6.58 -7.20 16.84
C LEU A 592 -7.24 -7.52 18.19
N LEU A 593 -8.41 -6.92 18.42
CA LEU A 593 -9.25 -7.15 19.60
C LEU A 593 -10.25 -8.26 19.35
N LEU A 594 -10.40 -9.17 20.31
CA LEU A 594 -11.51 -10.13 20.31
C LEU A 594 -12.80 -9.44 20.76
N GLU A 595 -13.90 -9.73 20.07
CA GLU A 595 -15.23 -9.20 20.38
C GLU A 595 -16.25 -10.33 20.56
N TRP A 596 -17.21 -10.12 21.47
CA TRP A 596 -18.47 -10.87 21.42
C TRP A 596 -19.36 -10.20 20.38
N ILE A 597 -19.78 -10.94 19.36
CA ILE A 597 -20.56 -10.41 18.25
C ILE A 597 -21.95 -11.07 18.28
N PRO A 598 -23.02 -10.34 18.62
CA PRO A 598 -24.38 -10.88 18.56
C PRO A 598 -24.71 -11.41 17.17
N PHE A 599 -25.29 -12.61 17.09
CA PHE A 599 -25.51 -13.29 15.81
C PHE A 599 -26.38 -12.50 14.83
N ASN A 600 -27.31 -11.68 15.34
CA ASN A 600 -28.16 -10.80 14.52
C ASN A 600 -27.40 -9.67 13.80
N LYS A 601 -26.10 -9.49 14.07
CA LYS A 601 -25.22 -8.58 13.33
C LYS A 601 -24.68 -9.18 12.04
N PHE A 602 -24.96 -10.46 11.78
CA PHE A 602 -24.58 -11.14 10.54
C PHE A 602 -25.77 -11.22 9.58
N THR A 603 -25.50 -10.90 8.33
CA THR A 603 -26.45 -11.00 7.21
C THR A 603 -25.81 -11.78 6.06
N ASN A 604 -26.58 -12.15 5.05
CA ASN A 604 -26.08 -12.87 3.86
C ASN A 604 -25.28 -14.15 4.20
N ILE A 605 -25.74 -14.90 5.20
CA ILE A 605 -25.07 -16.12 5.65
C ILE A 605 -25.18 -17.19 4.56
N LYS A 606 -24.03 -17.67 4.06
CA LYS A 606 -23.95 -18.67 2.99
C LYS A 606 -23.00 -19.79 3.39
N TYR A 607 -23.44 -21.03 3.23
CA TYR A 607 -22.61 -22.21 3.46
C TYR A 607 -21.41 -22.25 2.50
N ILE A 608 -20.23 -22.58 3.02
CA ILE A 608 -18.99 -22.74 2.25
C ILE A 608 -18.59 -24.22 2.21
N ALA A 609 -18.40 -24.83 3.38
CA ALA A 609 -17.85 -26.17 3.50
C ALA A 609 -18.17 -26.79 4.87
N GLU A 610 -18.06 -28.11 4.94
CA GLU A 610 -18.18 -28.91 6.15
C GLU A 610 -16.97 -29.84 6.21
N GLY A 611 -16.26 -29.80 7.34
CA GLY A 611 -15.19 -30.73 7.67
C GLY A 611 -15.64 -31.73 8.73
N GLY A 612 -14.72 -32.56 9.22
CA GLY A 612 -15.02 -33.53 10.28
C GLY A 612 -15.44 -32.92 11.62
N PHE A 613 -15.06 -31.65 11.88
CA PHE A 613 -15.20 -31.02 13.20
C PHE A 613 -15.97 -29.70 13.19
N ALA A 614 -16.22 -29.12 12.00
CA ALA A 614 -16.79 -27.80 11.88
C ALA A 614 -17.51 -27.58 10.55
N LYS A 615 -18.50 -26.69 10.57
CA LYS A 615 -19.13 -26.12 9.38
C LYS A 615 -18.69 -24.68 9.21
N VAL A 616 -18.36 -24.29 7.98
CA VAL A 616 -17.88 -22.95 7.66
C VAL A 616 -18.90 -22.25 6.77
N TYR A 617 -19.26 -21.02 7.15
CA TYR A 617 -20.15 -20.13 6.41
C TYR A 617 -19.43 -18.82 6.10
N SER A 618 -19.82 -18.14 5.03
CA SER A 618 -19.53 -16.71 4.85
C SER A 618 -20.69 -15.89 5.36
N ALA A 619 -20.43 -14.69 5.87
CA ALA A 619 -21.46 -13.72 6.23
C ALA A 619 -20.96 -12.28 6.12
N THR A 620 -21.87 -11.32 6.03
CA THR A 620 -21.58 -9.89 6.16
C THR A 620 -21.82 -9.45 7.60
N TRP A 621 -20.77 -9.05 8.31
CA TRP A 621 -20.86 -8.38 9.61
C TRP A 621 -21.16 -6.91 9.41
N ILE A 622 -22.36 -6.45 9.79
CA ILE A 622 -22.87 -5.11 9.43
C ILE A 622 -22.10 -3.96 10.08
N ASP A 623 -21.61 -4.15 11.30
CA ASP A 623 -20.93 -3.09 12.04
C ASP A 623 -19.42 -3.06 11.70
N GLY A 624 -18.84 -4.23 11.41
CA GLY A 624 -17.39 -4.42 11.26
C GLY A 624 -16.60 -4.30 12.56
N GLN A 625 -15.28 -4.48 12.44
CA GLN A 625 -14.36 -4.41 13.58
C GLN A 625 -14.32 -3.01 14.19
N ILE A 626 -14.13 -2.94 15.53
CA ILE A 626 -13.75 -1.70 16.21
C ILE A 626 -12.45 -1.14 15.61
N LYS A 627 -12.51 0.11 15.14
CA LYS A 627 -11.37 0.86 14.60
C LYS A 627 -10.64 1.61 15.72
N LYS A 628 -11.36 2.51 16.41
CA LYS A 628 -10.83 3.40 17.46
C LYS A 628 -11.95 4.07 18.26
N TRP A 629 -11.66 4.65 19.42
CA TRP A 629 -12.61 5.47 20.16
C TRP A 629 -12.81 6.85 19.50
N SER A 630 -14.06 7.29 19.39
CA SER A 630 -14.40 8.68 19.09
C SER A 630 -14.59 9.46 20.39
N GLN A 631 -13.78 10.49 20.57
CA GLN A 631 -13.93 11.45 21.66
C GLN A 631 -15.04 12.47 21.40
N LEU A 632 -15.44 12.63 20.13
CA LEU A 632 -16.60 13.44 19.75
C LEU A 632 -17.91 12.77 20.18
N ASN A 633 -18.07 11.49 19.84
CA ASN A 633 -19.30 10.75 20.08
C ASN A 633 -19.29 9.94 21.39
N ASN A 634 -18.15 9.90 22.09
CA ASN A 634 -17.91 9.06 23.28
C ASN A 634 -18.31 7.60 23.03
N ASN A 635 -17.90 7.05 21.89
CA ASN A 635 -18.22 5.68 21.50
C ASN A 635 -17.17 5.10 20.53
N TRP A 636 -17.15 3.78 20.39
CA TRP A 636 -16.28 3.08 19.44
C TRP A 636 -16.70 3.33 17.99
N ARG A 637 -15.79 3.84 17.17
CA ARG A 637 -15.92 3.84 15.71
C ARG A 637 -15.62 2.46 15.17
N ARG A 638 -16.36 2.03 14.15
CA ARG A 638 -16.18 0.73 13.49
C ARG A 638 -15.89 0.91 12.01
N ASN A 639 -15.28 -0.10 11.40
CA ASN A 639 -14.90 -0.08 9.98
C ASN A 639 -16.09 -0.18 9.02
N GLY A 640 -17.30 -0.48 9.52
CA GLY A 640 -18.48 -0.71 8.69
C GLY A 640 -18.54 -2.13 8.13
N PRO A 641 -19.46 -2.41 7.20
CA PRO A 641 -19.75 -3.77 6.74
C PRO A 641 -18.51 -4.53 6.23
N LEU A 642 -18.28 -5.73 6.77
CA LEU A 642 -17.13 -6.58 6.42
C LEU A 642 -17.59 -8.02 6.14
N THR A 643 -17.09 -8.65 5.07
CA THR A 643 -17.29 -10.08 4.82
C THR A 643 -16.36 -10.90 5.71
N ILE A 644 -16.94 -11.87 6.44
CA ILE A 644 -16.25 -12.73 7.40
C ILE A 644 -16.57 -14.21 7.14
N ALA A 645 -15.75 -15.09 7.72
CA ALA A 645 -16.01 -16.53 7.77
C ALA A 645 -16.47 -16.91 9.19
N LEU A 646 -17.58 -17.62 9.29
CA LEU A 646 -18.08 -18.21 10.54
C LEU A 646 -17.71 -19.69 10.55
N LYS A 647 -16.78 -20.07 11.43
CA LYS A 647 -16.43 -21.49 11.68
C LYS A 647 -17.25 -21.97 12.90
N ILE A 648 -18.36 -22.66 12.64
CA ILE A 648 -19.22 -23.26 13.66
C ILE A 648 -18.62 -24.61 14.04
N LEU A 649 -18.21 -24.78 15.29
CA LEU A 649 -17.71 -26.07 15.77
C LEU A 649 -18.88 -26.96 16.18
N ASN A 650 -18.83 -28.23 15.78
CA ASN A 650 -19.85 -29.22 16.15
C ASN A 650 -19.85 -29.45 17.67
N ASP A 651 -21.02 -29.70 18.25
CA ASP A 651 -21.22 -30.03 19.68
C ASP A 651 -20.58 -29.02 20.66
N SER A 652 -20.47 -27.75 20.26
CA SER A 652 -19.80 -26.71 21.03
C SER A 652 -20.71 -26.01 22.06
N GLU A 653 -21.96 -26.45 22.21
CA GLU A 653 -22.89 -25.96 23.24
C GLU A 653 -22.24 -25.97 24.64
N ASN A 654 -21.45 -27.02 24.93
CA ASN A 654 -20.60 -27.11 26.11
C ASN A 654 -19.16 -26.76 25.72
N VAL A 655 -18.86 -25.45 25.61
CA VAL A 655 -17.51 -24.88 25.34
C VAL A 655 -16.38 -25.85 25.65
N SER A 656 -15.86 -26.53 24.62
CA SER A 656 -14.84 -27.56 24.79
C SER A 656 -13.47 -26.94 25.05
N ASP A 657 -12.58 -27.69 25.71
CA ASP A 657 -11.19 -27.28 25.86
C ASP A 657 -10.52 -27.04 24.49
N ASP A 658 -10.89 -27.83 23.48
CA ASP A 658 -10.41 -27.67 22.10
C ASP A 658 -10.82 -26.32 21.49
N PHE A 659 -12.07 -25.87 21.69
CA PHE A 659 -12.52 -24.55 21.23
C PHE A 659 -11.75 -23.41 21.92
N LEU A 660 -11.59 -23.51 23.24
CA LEU A 660 -10.85 -22.51 24.01
C LEU A 660 -9.37 -22.47 23.62
N ASN A 661 -8.77 -23.64 23.36
CA ASN A 661 -7.40 -23.75 22.90
C ASN A 661 -7.21 -23.11 21.53
N GLU A 662 -8.07 -23.43 20.54
CA GLU A 662 -8.02 -22.83 19.21
C GLU A 662 -8.09 -21.29 19.28
N LEU A 663 -9.04 -20.76 20.05
CA LEU A 663 -9.19 -19.33 20.27
C LEU A 663 -7.98 -18.70 20.98
N ASN A 664 -7.44 -19.37 22.00
CA ASN A 664 -6.23 -18.93 22.71
C ASN A 664 -5.01 -18.90 21.79
N PHE A 665 -4.89 -19.83 20.84
CA PHE A 665 -3.80 -19.83 19.87
C PHE A 665 -3.95 -18.68 18.88
N PHE A 666 -5.14 -18.48 18.29
CA PHE A 666 -5.41 -17.30 17.46
C PHE A 666 -5.06 -16.01 18.21
N ASN A 667 -5.43 -15.91 19.49
CA ASN A 667 -5.11 -14.75 20.31
C ASN A 667 -3.59 -14.59 20.52
N LYS A 668 -2.83 -15.67 20.72
CA LYS A 668 -1.36 -15.62 20.89
C LYS A 668 -0.63 -15.09 19.65
N VAL A 669 -1.10 -15.44 18.44
CA VAL A 669 -0.46 -15.07 17.16
C VAL A 669 -1.18 -13.96 16.41
N SER A 670 -2.15 -13.27 17.04
CA SER A 670 -3.02 -12.29 16.38
C SER A 670 -2.29 -11.05 15.82
N GLY A 671 -1.09 -10.74 16.35
CA GLY A 671 -0.21 -9.67 15.85
C GLY A 671 0.79 -10.12 14.78
N CYS A 672 0.77 -11.38 14.36
CA CYS A 672 1.68 -11.91 13.35
C CYS A 672 1.19 -11.64 11.93
N MET A 673 2.13 -11.40 11.02
CA MET A 673 1.81 -11.28 9.60
C MET A 673 1.46 -12.65 9.03
N CYS A 674 0.65 -12.67 7.96
CA CYS A 674 0.33 -13.90 7.23
C CYS A 674 -0.36 -14.99 8.10
N ILE A 675 -1.08 -14.59 9.15
CA ILE A 675 -1.97 -15.45 9.94
C ILE A 675 -3.42 -15.00 9.78
N ILE A 676 -4.35 -15.95 9.66
CA ILE A 676 -5.78 -15.65 9.63
C ILE A 676 -6.20 -14.93 10.92
N LYS A 677 -6.83 -13.77 10.76
CA LYS A 677 -7.34 -12.98 11.88
C LYS A 677 -8.61 -13.60 12.47
N CYS A 678 -8.67 -13.68 13.80
CA CYS A 678 -9.89 -14.00 14.54
C CYS A 678 -10.45 -12.71 15.16
N PHE A 679 -11.60 -12.25 14.66
CA PHE A 679 -12.25 -11.02 15.12
C PHE A 679 -13.02 -11.22 16.42
N GLY A 680 -13.43 -12.45 16.72
CA GLY A 680 -14.27 -12.69 17.88
C GLY A 680 -15.06 -13.98 17.81
N ILE A 681 -16.12 -14.01 18.62
CA ILE A 681 -16.94 -15.18 18.86
C ILE A 681 -18.42 -14.78 18.73
N THR A 682 -19.22 -15.70 18.23
CA THR A 682 -20.67 -15.62 18.24
C THR A 682 -21.28 -16.96 18.64
N GLN A 683 -22.59 -16.99 18.85
CA GLN A 683 -23.34 -18.21 19.09
C GLN A 683 -24.56 -18.23 18.18
N ASP A 684 -24.74 -19.33 17.47
CA ASP A 684 -25.94 -19.55 16.66
C ASP A 684 -27.16 -19.68 17.61
N PRO A 685 -28.18 -18.82 17.48
CA PRO A 685 -29.36 -18.84 18.36
C PRO A 685 -30.23 -20.09 18.18
N ILE A 686 -30.06 -20.86 17.10
CA ILE A 686 -30.84 -22.07 16.83
C ILE A 686 -30.14 -23.31 17.38
N THR A 687 -28.87 -23.50 17.03
CA THR A 687 -28.12 -24.70 17.43
C THR A 687 -27.39 -24.55 18.77
N HIS A 688 -27.32 -23.33 19.32
CA HIS A 688 -26.55 -22.97 20.50
C HIS A 688 -25.04 -23.26 20.40
N ASN A 689 -24.55 -23.65 19.22
CA ASN A 689 -23.14 -23.84 18.95
C ASN A 689 -22.43 -22.49 18.86
N TYR A 690 -21.22 -22.43 19.43
CA TYR A 690 -20.33 -21.30 19.28
C TYR A 690 -19.64 -21.34 17.91
N ALA A 691 -19.36 -20.15 17.39
CA ALA A 691 -18.64 -19.98 16.14
C ALA A 691 -17.54 -18.95 16.28
N LEU A 692 -16.38 -19.25 15.69
CA LEU A 692 -15.30 -18.29 15.53
C LEU A 692 -15.60 -17.39 14.33
N VAL A 693 -15.41 -16.08 14.53
CA VAL A 693 -15.58 -15.06 13.49
C VAL A 693 -14.19 -14.76 12.92
N LEU A 694 -13.89 -15.29 11.75
CA LEU A 694 -12.57 -15.28 11.13
C LEU A 694 -12.54 -14.37 9.89
N GLN A 695 -11.33 -13.96 9.50
CA GLN A 695 -11.08 -13.30 8.23
C GLN A 695 -11.51 -14.19 7.06
N TYR A 696 -12.39 -13.65 6.20
CA TYR A 696 -12.76 -14.31 4.95
C TYR A 696 -11.66 -14.15 3.90
N MET A 697 -11.38 -15.21 3.16
CA MET A 697 -10.37 -15.25 2.11
C MET A 697 -11.02 -15.53 0.76
N GLU A 698 -11.09 -14.50 -0.07
CA GLU A 698 -11.81 -14.52 -1.36
C GLU A 698 -11.26 -15.54 -2.36
N ASN A 699 -9.95 -15.79 -2.35
CA ASN A 699 -9.31 -16.75 -3.26
C ASN A 699 -9.25 -18.18 -2.70
N GLY A 700 -9.96 -18.44 -1.59
CA GLY A 700 -10.03 -19.76 -0.96
C GLY A 700 -8.68 -20.23 -0.40
N ASN A 701 -8.44 -21.54 -0.46
CA ASN A 701 -7.21 -22.16 0.04
C ASN A 701 -6.15 -22.38 -1.07
N LEU A 702 -4.91 -22.62 -0.66
CA LEU A 702 -3.75 -22.81 -1.53
C LEU A 702 -3.96 -23.99 -2.48
N ARG A 703 -4.62 -25.08 -2.05
CA ARG A 703 -4.92 -26.21 -2.94
C ARG A 703 -5.80 -25.78 -4.11
N SER A 704 -6.92 -25.13 -3.82
CA SER A 704 -7.83 -24.62 -4.84
C SER A 704 -7.14 -23.58 -5.73
N TYR A 705 -6.33 -22.70 -5.14
CA TYR A 705 -5.56 -21.68 -5.85
C TYR A 705 -4.57 -22.29 -6.87
N LEU A 706 -3.84 -23.33 -6.48
CA LEU A 706 -2.91 -24.04 -7.38
C LEU A 706 -3.66 -24.81 -8.48
N GLY A 707 -4.87 -25.32 -8.19
CA GLY A 707 -5.69 -26.08 -9.14
C GLY A 707 -6.45 -25.23 -10.16
N GLN A 708 -6.84 -23.98 -9.83
CA GLN A 708 -7.73 -23.17 -10.66
C GLN A 708 -7.06 -22.49 -11.86
N THR A 709 -5.72 -22.43 -11.94
CA THR A 709 -5.03 -21.63 -12.98
C THR A 709 -3.57 -22.08 -13.21
N ALA A 710 -3.37 -23.33 -13.61
CA ALA A 710 -2.03 -23.88 -13.81
C ALA A 710 -1.12 -23.08 -14.78
N ASN A 711 -1.71 -22.24 -15.67
CA ASN A 711 -0.99 -21.51 -16.71
C ASN A 711 -0.92 -19.98 -16.52
N SER A 712 -1.35 -19.40 -15.39
CA SER A 712 -1.29 -17.92 -15.20
C SER A 712 -0.41 -17.44 -14.05
N LYS A 713 0.14 -18.34 -13.23
CA LYS A 713 0.91 -17.97 -12.04
C LYS A 713 2.40 -17.89 -12.33
N THR A 714 2.94 -16.68 -12.25
CA THR A 714 4.37 -16.46 -12.44
C THR A 714 5.18 -17.11 -11.33
N TRP A 715 6.45 -17.40 -11.61
CA TRP A 715 7.38 -17.92 -10.61
C TRP A 715 7.50 -16.99 -9.40
N GLU A 716 7.53 -15.68 -9.63
CA GLU A 716 7.55 -14.69 -8.55
C GLU A 716 6.34 -14.81 -7.63
N GLN A 717 5.13 -14.98 -8.19
CA GLN A 717 3.92 -15.16 -7.37
C GLN A 717 4.02 -16.41 -6.49
N ARG A 718 4.53 -17.52 -7.04
CA ARG A 718 4.75 -18.78 -6.30
C ARG A 718 5.76 -18.60 -5.18
N LEU A 719 6.90 -17.97 -5.45
CA LEU A 719 7.92 -17.64 -4.46
C LEU A 719 7.39 -16.76 -3.33
N ASN A 720 6.62 -15.72 -3.67
CA ASN A 720 6.03 -14.85 -2.66
C ASN A 720 5.10 -15.66 -1.72
N LYS A 721 4.30 -16.61 -2.24
CA LYS A 721 3.47 -17.48 -1.37
C LYS A 721 4.32 -18.40 -0.49
N MET A 722 5.41 -18.97 -1.01
CA MET A 722 6.34 -19.76 -0.17
C MET A 722 6.91 -18.91 0.96
N TYR A 723 7.35 -17.69 0.65
CA TYR A 723 7.89 -16.74 1.61
C TYR A 723 6.89 -16.41 2.72
N ASP A 724 5.65 -16.08 2.34
CA ASP A 724 4.56 -15.75 3.27
C ASP A 724 4.28 -16.91 4.24
N ILE A 725 4.23 -18.15 3.73
CA ILE A 725 3.99 -19.35 4.53
C ILE A 725 5.16 -19.60 5.50
N CYS A 726 6.41 -19.42 5.04
CA CYS A 726 7.58 -19.57 5.91
C CYS A 726 7.64 -18.50 7.00
N LEU A 727 7.27 -17.26 6.69
CA LEU A 727 7.15 -16.18 7.67
C LEU A 727 6.10 -16.53 8.74
N ALA A 728 4.90 -16.91 8.30
CA ALA A 728 3.80 -17.30 9.18
C ALA A 728 4.17 -18.47 10.09
N LEU A 729 4.76 -19.55 9.55
CA LEU A 729 5.16 -20.71 10.35
C LEU A 729 6.27 -20.35 11.35
N ASN A 730 7.22 -19.51 10.94
CA ASN A 730 8.27 -19.04 11.83
C ASN A 730 7.72 -18.25 13.02
N ASP A 731 6.71 -17.41 12.79
CA ASP A 731 6.02 -16.70 13.86
C ASP A 731 5.29 -17.68 14.81
N ILE A 732 4.55 -18.65 14.28
CA ILE A 732 3.89 -19.70 15.09
C ILE A 732 4.92 -20.43 15.96
N HIS A 733 6.04 -20.86 15.39
CA HIS A 733 7.11 -21.56 16.10
C HIS A 733 7.82 -20.69 17.13
N LYS A 734 7.97 -19.37 16.89
CA LYS A 734 8.54 -18.41 17.85
C LYS A 734 7.69 -18.28 19.12
N TYR A 735 6.37 -18.47 19.01
CA TYR A 735 5.47 -18.55 20.16
C TYR A 735 5.46 -19.95 20.83
N GLY A 736 6.31 -20.87 20.37
CA GLY A 736 6.40 -22.23 20.90
C GLY A 736 5.17 -23.06 20.58
N LEU A 737 4.50 -22.82 19.45
CA LEU A 737 3.33 -23.57 19.00
C LEU A 737 3.70 -24.52 17.86
N ILE A 738 3.07 -25.69 17.84
CA ILE A 738 3.13 -26.69 16.76
C ILE A 738 1.77 -26.69 16.05
N HIS A 739 1.75 -26.56 14.73
CA HIS A 739 0.52 -26.50 13.94
C HIS A 739 -0.17 -27.87 13.83
N LYS A 740 0.61 -28.94 13.62
CA LYS A 740 0.23 -30.36 13.51
C LYS A 740 -0.60 -30.77 12.29
N ASP A 741 -1.39 -29.86 11.73
CA ASP A 741 -2.19 -30.11 10.53
C ASP A 741 -1.88 -29.08 9.42
N LEU A 742 -0.59 -28.84 9.17
CA LEU A 742 -0.16 -27.90 8.13
C LEU A 742 -0.25 -28.59 6.75
N HIS A 743 -1.17 -28.13 5.92
CA HIS A 743 -1.32 -28.59 4.53
C HIS A 743 -1.97 -27.47 3.69
N PRO A 744 -1.96 -27.55 2.34
CA PRO A 744 -2.49 -26.50 1.48
C PRO A 744 -3.98 -26.18 1.63
N GLY A 745 -4.75 -27.02 2.33
CA GLY A 745 -6.16 -26.75 2.65
C GLY A 745 -6.33 -25.78 3.83
N ASN A 746 -5.34 -25.72 4.72
CA ASN A 746 -5.29 -24.82 5.88
C ASN A 746 -4.43 -23.56 5.63
N ILE A 747 -3.99 -23.37 4.38
CA ILE A 747 -3.32 -22.15 3.92
C ILE A 747 -4.28 -21.43 3.00
N PHE A 748 -4.61 -20.18 3.32
CA PHE A 748 -5.58 -19.37 2.59
C PHE A 748 -4.89 -18.29 1.77
N ILE A 749 -5.51 -17.92 0.65
CA ILE A 749 -4.93 -16.97 -0.29
C ILE A 749 -5.73 -15.66 -0.25
N GLY A 750 -5.05 -14.58 0.16
CA GLY A 750 -5.55 -13.23 -0.01
C GLY A 750 -5.18 -12.65 -1.37
N SER A 751 -5.54 -11.39 -1.61
CA SER A 751 -5.15 -10.64 -2.81
C SER A 751 -3.63 -10.53 -2.96
N THR A 752 -2.92 -10.25 -1.87
CA THR A 752 -1.46 -10.06 -1.87
C THR A 752 -0.70 -11.24 -1.25
N PHE A 753 -1.11 -11.73 -0.08
CA PHE A 753 -0.32 -12.68 0.72
C PHE A 753 -0.98 -14.07 0.82
N ALA A 754 -0.22 -15.09 1.24
CA ALA A 754 -0.77 -16.34 1.79
C ALA A 754 -0.87 -16.26 3.32
N TYR A 755 -1.83 -16.98 3.90
CA TYR A 755 -2.13 -16.95 5.33
C TYR A 755 -2.28 -18.35 5.88
N ILE A 756 -1.60 -18.67 6.99
CA ILE A 756 -1.85 -19.92 7.73
C ILE A 756 -3.09 -19.72 8.63
N GLY A 757 -3.98 -20.70 8.64
CA GLY A 757 -5.14 -20.74 9.53
C GLY A 757 -5.45 -22.16 9.99
N ASP A 758 -6.59 -22.30 10.67
CA ASP A 758 -7.07 -23.53 11.32
C ASP A 758 -6.14 -24.03 12.45
N PHE A 759 -6.31 -23.43 13.63
CA PHE A 759 -5.55 -23.77 14.82
C PHE A 759 -6.22 -24.87 15.68
N GLY A 760 -7.23 -25.56 15.14
CA GLY A 760 -8.05 -26.52 15.88
C GLY A 760 -7.25 -27.69 16.48
N PHE A 761 -6.14 -28.08 15.86
CA PHE A 761 -5.26 -29.14 16.37
C PHE A 761 -4.00 -28.63 17.06
N CYS A 762 -3.72 -27.32 17.02
CA CYS A 762 -2.47 -26.74 17.48
C CYS A 762 -2.16 -27.08 18.94
N MET A 763 -0.88 -27.10 19.30
CA MET A 763 -0.48 -27.34 20.69
C MET A 763 0.82 -26.60 21.06
N PRO A 764 1.04 -26.33 22.36
CA PRO A 764 2.34 -25.89 22.86
C PRO A 764 3.42 -26.94 22.67
N ALA A 765 4.62 -26.52 22.27
CA ALA A 765 5.76 -27.40 22.04
C ALA A 765 6.34 -28.04 23.32
N ASN A 766 6.03 -27.48 24.49
CA ASN A 766 6.51 -27.94 25.79
C ASN A 766 5.52 -28.86 26.53
N GLU A 767 4.35 -29.14 25.96
CA GLU A 767 3.34 -29.96 26.60
C GLU A 767 3.69 -31.46 26.50
N CYS A 768 3.97 -32.09 27.64
CA CYS A 768 4.26 -33.52 27.72
C CYS A 768 3.00 -34.34 27.43
N LEU A 769 2.99 -35.08 26.32
CA LEU A 769 1.92 -36.00 25.87
C LEU A 769 1.72 -37.24 26.78
N SER A 770 2.04 -37.16 28.07
CA SER A 770 2.12 -38.32 28.95
C SER A 770 0.77 -38.94 29.32
N ASN A 771 -0.37 -38.31 29.01
CA ASN A 771 -1.68 -38.72 29.57
C ASN A 771 -2.83 -38.96 28.56
N SER A 772 -2.61 -39.07 27.24
CA SER A 772 -3.68 -39.50 26.32
C SER A 772 -3.55 -40.98 25.95
N THR A 773 -4.52 -41.78 26.42
CA THR A 773 -4.55 -43.23 26.31
C THR A 773 -4.86 -43.78 24.92
N GLU A 774 -5.03 -42.96 23.89
CA GLU A 774 -5.09 -43.39 22.48
C GLU A 774 -4.65 -42.22 21.56
N LYS A 775 -3.45 -42.31 20.96
CA LYS A 775 -2.92 -41.28 20.05
C LYS A 775 -3.55 -41.39 18.66
N ASN A 776 -4.78 -40.91 18.53
CA ASN A 776 -5.42 -40.73 17.24
C ASN A 776 -4.59 -39.74 16.39
N ILE A 777 -4.17 -40.18 15.20
CA ILE A 777 -3.45 -39.34 14.24
C ILE A 777 -4.47 -38.72 13.30
N TYR A 778 -4.46 -37.40 13.21
CA TYR A 778 -5.27 -36.63 12.27
C TYR A 778 -4.37 -35.93 11.25
N GLY A 779 -4.88 -35.80 10.02
CA GLY A 779 -4.29 -34.95 9.00
C GLY A 779 -4.36 -35.56 7.61
N VAL A 780 -3.45 -35.12 6.73
CA VAL A 780 -3.39 -35.53 5.32
C VAL A 780 -2.09 -36.30 5.06
N ILE A 781 -2.19 -37.62 4.84
CA ILE A 781 -1.05 -38.58 4.78
C ILE A 781 0.22 -38.01 4.11
N PRO A 782 0.18 -37.47 2.88
CA PRO A 782 1.37 -36.90 2.23
C PRO A 782 2.16 -35.85 3.03
N TYR A 783 1.49 -35.08 3.91
CA TYR A 783 2.09 -33.98 4.68
C TYR A 783 2.44 -34.39 6.11
N ILE A 784 2.07 -35.60 6.55
CA ILE A 784 2.36 -36.07 7.90
C ILE A 784 3.78 -36.65 7.92
N ALA A 785 4.60 -36.16 8.86
CA ALA A 785 5.97 -36.62 9.02
C ALA A 785 6.03 -38.12 9.40
N PRO A 786 7.03 -38.88 8.94
CA PRO A 786 7.07 -40.34 9.11
C PRO A 786 7.13 -40.78 10.58
N GLU A 787 7.74 -39.98 11.47
CA GLU A 787 7.72 -40.24 12.91
C GLU A 787 6.32 -40.13 13.52
N ILE A 788 5.48 -39.25 12.99
CA ILE A 788 4.10 -39.06 13.45
C ILE A 788 3.23 -40.22 12.98
N LEU A 789 3.43 -40.70 11.75
CA LEU A 789 2.78 -41.93 11.26
C LEU A 789 3.10 -43.14 12.16
N ARG A 790 4.27 -43.15 12.81
CA ARG A 790 4.70 -44.12 13.84
C ARG A 790 4.18 -43.81 15.24
N ARG A 791 3.27 -42.85 15.41
CA ARG A 791 2.69 -42.41 16.70
C ARG A 791 3.71 -41.80 17.67
N LYS A 792 4.86 -41.32 17.18
CA LYS A 792 5.75 -40.47 17.98
C LYS A 792 5.08 -39.10 18.16
N PRO A 793 5.38 -38.38 19.27
CA PRO A 793 4.91 -37.02 19.51
C PRO A 793 5.12 -36.06 18.35
N HIS A 794 4.17 -35.15 18.15
CA HIS A 794 4.38 -33.99 17.29
C HIS A 794 5.48 -33.08 17.85
N THR A 795 6.25 -32.50 16.95
CA THR A 795 7.34 -31.57 17.25
C THR A 795 7.31 -30.40 16.27
N LEU A 796 8.04 -29.32 16.55
CA LEU A 796 8.23 -28.24 15.59
C LEU A 796 8.79 -28.78 14.26
N ALA A 797 9.71 -29.76 14.32
CA ALA A 797 10.29 -30.41 13.15
C ALA A 797 9.27 -31.22 12.33
N SER A 798 8.15 -31.65 12.91
CA SER A 798 7.07 -32.31 12.17
C SER A 798 6.31 -31.33 11.27
N ASP A 799 6.12 -30.07 11.68
CA ASP A 799 5.56 -29.03 10.80
C ASP A 799 6.54 -28.67 9.67
N ILE A 800 7.86 -28.73 9.93
CA ILE A 800 8.89 -28.48 8.92
C ILE A 800 8.84 -29.53 7.80
N TYR A 801 8.58 -30.79 8.15
CA TYR A 801 8.34 -31.82 7.14
C TYR A 801 7.16 -31.43 6.24
N SER A 802 6.03 -31.06 6.83
CA SER A 802 4.84 -30.62 6.10
C SER A 802 5.14 -29.42 5.19
N LEU A 803 5.90 -28.44 5.69
CA LEU A 803 6.34 -27.28 4.94
C LEU A 803 7.18 -27.67 3.71
N GLY A 804 8.10 -28.63 3.84
CA GLY A 804 8.90 -29.14 2.72
C GLY A 804 8.02 -29.72 1.60
N ILE A 805 7.01 -30.52 1.96
CA ILE A 805 6.03 -31.05 1.00
C ILE A 805 5.25 -29.91 0.31
N ILE A 806 4.80 -28.91 1.07
CA ILE A 806 4.04 -27.76 0.57
C ILE A 806 4.86 -26.92 -0.41
N ILE A 807 6.13 -26.61 -0.08
CA ILE A 807 7.02 -25.86 -0.97
C ILE A 807 7.17 -26.61 -2.30
N ASN A 808 7.39 -27.94 -2.28
CA ASN A 808 7.49 -28.73 -3.50
C ASN A 808 6.19 -28.73 -4.31
N GLU A 809 5.02 -28.76 -3.67
CA GLU A 809 3.72 -28.65 -4.35
C GLU A 809 3.51 -27.28 -4.99
N ILE A 810 3.93 -26.18 -4.35
CA ILE A 810 3.84 -24.84 -4.95
C ILE A 810 4.73 -24.76 -6.22
N ILE A 811 5.94 -25.34 -6.18
CA ILE A 811 6.86 -25.37 -7.33
C ILE A 811 6.29 -26.22 -8.47
N THR A 812 5.79 -27.41 -8.16
CA THR A 812 5.31 -28.36 -9.18
C THR A 812 3.93 -28.01 -9.70
N GLY A 813 3.06 -27.44 -8.85
CA GLY A 813 1.62 -27.33 -9.08
C GLY A 813 0.89 -28.68 -9.00
N ILE A 814 1.58 -29.74 -8.56
CA ILE A 814 1.09 -31.11 -8.56
C ILE A 814 0.98 -31.58 -7.11
N PRO A 815 -0.21 -32.00 -6.65
CA PRO A 815 -0.38 -32.58 -5.33
C PRO A 815 0.53 -33.79 -5.11
N PRO A 816 1.17 -33.92 -3.93
CA PRO A 816 2.07 -35.03 -3.65
C PRO A 816 1.31 -36.36 -3.72
N PHE A 817 1.90 -37.36 -4.37
CA PHE A 817 1.36 -38.71 -4.50
C PHE A 817 -0.01 -38.80 -5.21
N ASN A 818 -0.33 -37.85 -6.10
CA ASN A 818 -1.64 -37.78 -6.77
C ASN A 818 -2.06 -38.99 -7.60
N LYS A 819 -1.13 -39.86 -7.99
CA LYS A 819 -1.40 -41.03 -8.84
C LYS A 819 -1.60 -42.35 -8.08
N GLN A 820 -1.59 -42.34 -6.76
CA GLN A 820 -1.70 -43.55 -5.94
C GLN A 820 -2.68 -43.37 -4.78
N PRO A 821 -3.26 -44.45 -4.22
CA PRO A 821 -4.15 -44.36 -3.07
C PRO A 821 -3.44 -43.78 -1.84
N HIS A 822 -4.17 -43.03 -1.02
CA HIS A 822 -3.69 -42.55 0.28
C HIS A 822 -4.09 -43.52 1.38
N ASP A 823 -3.49 -44.71 1.34
CA ASP A 823 -3.77 -45.84 2.22
C ASP A 823 -2.54 -46.23 3.06
N HIS A 824 -2.59 -47.40 3.69
CA HIS A 824 -1.52 -47.93 4.52
C HIS A 824 -0.22 -48.25 3.74
N LEU A 825 -0.31 -48.55 2.44
CA LEU A 825 0.88 -48.83 1.62
C LEU A 825 1.67 -47.55 1.37
N LEU A 826 0.97 -46.43 1.14
CA LEU A 826 1.63 -45.13 1.05
C LEU A 826 2.32 -44.75 2.36
N VAL A 827 1.69 -44.99 3.51
CA VAL A 827 2.31 -44.76 4.83
C VAL A 827 3.61 -45.57 4.97
N LEU A 828 3.57 -46.85 4.61
CA LEU A 828 4.74 -47.73 4.65
C LEU A 828 5.86 -47.20 3.73
N ASP A 829 5.51 -46.80 2.51
CA ASP A 829 6.46 -46.26 1.54
C ASP A 829 7.10 -44.94 2.01
N VAL A 830 6.32 -44.05 2.61
CA VAL A 830 6.83 -42.80 3.21
C VAL A 830 7.83 -43.09 4.33
N CYS A 831 7.57 -44.10 5.18
CA CYS A 831 8.51 -44.55 6.21
C CYS A 831 9.79 -45.16 5.60
N ARG A 832 9.66 -45.87 4.47
CA ARG A 832 10.80 -46.43 3.72
C ARG A 832 11.58 -45.38 2.91
N GLY A 833 11.19 -44.11 3.00
CA GLY A 833 11.92 -42.99 2.41
C GLY A 833 11.37 -42.48 1.08
N LEU A 834 10.18 -42.91 0.66
CA LEU A 834 9.50 -42.32 -0.50
C LEU A 834 9.23 -40.84 -0.25
N ARG A 835 9.57 -39.99 -1.22
CA ARG A 835 9.28 -38.55 -1.23
C ARG A 835 8.69 -38.14 -2.60
N PRO A 836 7.95 -37.02 -2.66
CA PRO A 836 7.52 -36.46 -3.93
C PRO A 836 8.71 -36.13 -4.85
N ASN A 837 8.53 -36.23 -6.16
CA ASN A 837 9.57 -35.83 -7.11
C ASN A 837 9.78 -34.31 -7.10
N ILE A 838 11.04 -33.87 -7.07
CA ILE A 838 11.44 -32.47 -7.27
C ILE A 838 11.75 -32.27 -8.76
N ARG A 839 11.17 -31.22 -9.35
CA ARG A 839 11.43 -30.84 -10.76
C ARG A 839 12.91 -30.60 -11.02
N ALA A 840 13.42 -31.04 -12.16
CA ALA A 840 14.83 -30.84 -12.55
C ALA A 840 15.20 -29.36 -12.61
N GLU A 841 14.24 -28.52 -12.99
CA GLU A 841 14.36 -27.07 -13.13
C GLU A 841 14.39 -26.34 -11.77
N THR A 842 14.08 -27.02 -10.66
CA THR A 842 14.11 -26.41 -9.33
C THR A 842 15.54 -26.00 -8.97
N PRO A 843 15.78 -24.75 -8.53
CA PRO A 843 17.11 -24.28 -8.16
C PRO A 843 17.76 -25.19 -7.12
N ASN A 844 19.06 -25.48 -7.25
CA ASN A 844 19.76 -26.45 -6.38
C ASN A 844 19.65 -26.09 -4.90
N SER A 845 19.81 -24.81 -4.54
CA SER A 845 19.68 -24.37 -3.14
C SER A 845 18.25 -24.57 -2.59
N LEU A 846 17.22 -24.44 -3.43
CA LEU A 846 15.83 -24.71 -3.04
C LEU A 846 15.53 -26.21 -2.98
N ARG A 847 16.11 -27.01 -3.89
CA ARG A 847 16.08 -28.48 -3.84
C ARG A 847 16.68 -28.99 -2.53
N GLU A 848 17.89 -28.56 -2.20
CA GLU A 848 18.57 -28.94 -0.95
C GLU A 848 17.77 -28.53 0.29
N LEU A 849 17.12 -27.36 0.25
CA LEU A 849 16.27 -26.90 1.35
C LEU A 849 15.05 -27.80 1.53
N ILE A 850 14.35 -28.15 0.45
CA ILE A 850 13.21 -29.09 0.47
C ILE A 850 13.68 -30.45 1.01
N GLU A 851 14.84 -30.92 0.53
CA GLU A 851 15.41 -32.21 0.93
C GLU A 851 15.75 -32.27 2.42
N LYS A 852 16.29 -31.19 2.98
CA LYS A 852 16.52 -31.08 4.42
C LYS A 852 15.21 -30.99 5.21
N CYS A 853 14.19 -30.31 4.69
CA CYS A 853 12.91 -30.16 5.38
C CYS A 853 12.19 -31.50 5.59
N TRP A 854 12.27 -32.42 4.61
CA TRP A 854 11.57 -33.72 4.67
C TRP A 854 12.47 -34.89 5.07
N ASP A 855 13.63 -34.62 5.68
CA ASP A 855 14.55 -35.65 6.18
C ASP A 855 13.80 -36.61 7.14
N ALA A 856 14.07 -37.91 7.01
CA ALA A 856 13.49 -38.94 7.86
C ALA A 856 13.84 -38.74 9.34
N ASN A 857 15.03 -38.23 9.67
CA ASN A 857 15.41 -37.84 11.02
C ASN A 857 14.96 -36.38 11.31
N PRO A 858 14.04 -36.16 12.28
CA PRO A 858 13.59 -34.82 12.63
C PRO A 858 14.70 -33.85 13.06
N GLU A 859 15.79 -34.36 13.65
CA GLU A 859 16.92 -33.52 14.12
C GLU A 859 17.76 -32.94 12.98
N ASN A 860 17.71 -33.55 11.79
CA ASN A 860 18.41 -33.05 10.60
C ASN A 860 17.63 -31.94 9.90
N ARG A 861 16.35 -31.75 10.25
CA ARG A 861 15.49 -30.76 9.62
C ARG A 861 15.86 -29.35 10.12
N PRO A 862 15.90 -28.35 9.24
CA PRO A 862 16.17 -26.98 9.64
C PRO A 862 15.01 -26.43 10.47
N THR A 863 15.30 -25.47 11.33
CA THR A 863 14.28 -24.70 12.03
C THR A 863 13.52 -23.78 11.07
N SER A 864 12.29 -23.40 11.42
CA SER A 864 11.52 -22.40 10.65
C SER A 864 12.28 -21.10 10.40
N LYS A 865 13.10 -20.69 11.38
CA LYS A 865 13.96 -19.50 11.33
C LYS A 865 15.05 -19.62 10.28
N GLU A 866 15.71 -20.77 10.21
CA GLU A 866 16.75 -21.05 9.21
C GLU A 866 16.16 -21.09 7.79
N ILE A 867 14.99 -21.70 7.62
CA ILE A 867 14.28 -21.72 6.33
C ILE A 867 13.92 -20.29 5.90
N PHE A 868 13.32 -19.52 6.80
CA PHE A 868 12.93 -18.13 6.55
C PHE A 868 14.12 -17.26 6.13
N TYR A 869 15.26 -17.36 6.81
CA TYR A 869 16.47 -16.64 6.43
C TYR A 869 17.07 -17.14 5.11
N THR A 870 17.05 -18.45 4.87
CA THR A 870 17.55 -19.02 3.61
C THR A 870 16.74 -18.51 2.43
N LEU A 871 15.41 -18.50 2.52
CA LEU A 871 14.56 -17.92 1.49
C LEU A 871 14.75 -16.40 1.37
N SER A 872 14.84 -15.67 2.49
CA SER A 872 15.02 -14.21 2.48
C SER A 872 16.32 -13.79 1.79
N ASN A 873 17.43 -14.46 2.12
CA ASN A 873 18.76 -14.12 1.59
C ASN A 873 18.87 -14.41 0.08
N ASN A 874 18.20 -15.47 -0.39
CA ASN A 874 18.24 -15.88 -1.78
C ASN A 874 17.03 -15.37 -2.59
N LEU A 875 16.14 -14.56 -2.00
CA LEU A 875 14.87 -14.17 -2.63
C LEU A 875 15.08 -13.46 -3.97
N ASN A 876 16.00 -12.49 -4.02
CA ASN A 876 16.32 -11.76 -5.26
C ASN A 876 16.92 -12.67 -6.32
N GLU A 877 17.78 -13.61 -5.91
CA GLU A 877 18.36 -14.60 -6.81
C GLU A 877 17.27 -15.49 -7.41
N TYR A 878 16.39 -16.05 -6.56
CA TYR A 878 15.28 -16.87 -7.00
C TYR A 878 14.32 -16.11 -7.91
N LYS A 879 14.00 -14.83 -7.61
CA LYS A 879 13.13 -14.01 -8.47
C LYS A 879 13.71 -13.78 -9.87
N ASN A 880 15.03 -13.59 -9.97
CA ASN A 880 15.72 -13.33 -11.23
C ASN A 880 15.96 -14.61 -12.06
N MET A 881 15.71 -15.80 -11.50
CA MET A 881 15.75 -17.04 -12.26
C MET A 881 14.53 -17.12 -13.19
N LEU A 882 14.78 -17.08 -14.51
CA LEU A 882 13.81 -17.56 -15.49
C LEU A 882 13.70 -19.08 -15.35
N LEU A 883 12.80 -19.54 -14.47
CA LEU A 883 12.30 -20.89 -14.61
C LEU A 883 11.48 -20.93 -15.90
N ASN A 884 12.10 -21.44 -16.98
CA ASN A 884 11.40 -21.86 -18.18
C ASN A 884 10.52 -23.07 -17.82
N PHE A 885 9.45 -22.84 -17.05
CA PHE A 885 8.31 -23.72 -17.08
C PHE A 885 7.77 -23.60 -18.51
N ASN A 886 8.16 -24.52 -19.39
CA ASN A 886 7.71 -24.52 -20.78
C ASN A 886 6.21 -24.21 -20.82
N GLU A 887 5.84 -23.13 -21.51
CA GLU A 887 4.44 -22.71 -21.72
C GLU A 887 3.59 -23.83 -22.35
N THR A 888 4.23 -24.87 -22.89
CA THR A 888 3.65 -26.10 -23.42
C THR A 888 3.24 -27.14 -22.38
N ILE A 889 3.37 -26.89 -21.08
CA ILE A 889 2.56 -27.63 -20.10
C ILE A 889 1.13 -27.07 -20.21
N THR A 890 0.42 -27.52 -21.25
CA THR A 890 -0.91 -28.05 -20.98
C THR A 890 -0.69 -29.00 -19.81
N MET A 891 -0.98 -28.53 -18.60
CA MET A 891 -1.29 -29.41 -17.50
C MET A 891 -2.54 -30.12 -18.01
N GLN A 892 -2.34 -31.21 -18.75
CA GLN A 892 -3.35 -32.23 -18.92
C GLN A 892 -3.92 -32.39 -17.53
N SER A 893 -5.22 -32.17 -17.39
CA SER A 893 -5.98 -32.45 -16.18
C SER A 893 -5.38 -33.70 -15.55
N TYR A 894 -4.58 -33.56 -14.49
CA TYR A 894 -4.01 -34.74 -13.87
C TYR A 894 -5.18 -35.40 -13.17
N GLU A 895 -5.57 -36.57 -13.65
CA GLU A 895 -6.56 -37.37 -12.96
C GLU A 895 -5.90 -37.84 -11.67
N THR A 896 -6.37 -37.29 -10.55
CA THR A 896 -6.02 -37.79 -9.22
C THR A 896 -6.62 -39.18 -9.05
N HIS A 897 -5.84 -40.09 -8.47
CA HIS A 897 -6.35 -41.39 -8.08
C HIS A 897 -7.61 -41.21 -7.20
N PRO A 898 -8.72 -41.94 -7.43
CA PRO A 898 -9.98 -41.73 -6.69
C PRO A 898 -9.86 -41.88 -5.17
N GLN A 899 -8.86 -42.64 -4.71
CA GLN A 899 -8.56 -42.85 -3.28
C GLN A 899 -7.44 -41.92 -2.75
N ALA A 900 -6.99 -40.94 -3.53
CA ALA A 900 -6.09 -39.88 -3.07
C ALA A 900 -6.88 -38.79 -2.35
N ILE A 901 -6.86 -38.83 -1.01
CA ILE A 901 -7.64 -37.92 -0.17
C ILE A 901 -6.73 -36.83 0.42
N TYR A 902 -7.06 -35.57 0.11
CA TYR A 902 -6.30 -34.37 0.49
C TYR A 902 -6.99 -33.49 1.53
N THR A 903 -8.02 -34.02 2.19
CA THR A 903 -8.68 -33.41 3.34
C THR A 903 -8.27 -34.14 4.62
N SER A 904 -8.16 -33.40 5.71
CA SER A 904 -7.78 -33.95 7.01
C SER A 904 -8.80 -34.96 7.50
N ARG A 905 -8.31 -36.13 7.96
CA ARG A 905 -9.15 -37.22 8.48
C ARG A 905 -8.43 -37.97 9.59
N LEU A 906 -9.20 -38.70 10.39
CA LEU A 906 -8.66 -39.68 11.34
C LEU A 906 -8.00 -40.84 10.59
N LEU A 907 -6.77 -41.19 10.96
CA LEU A 907 -6.08 -42.38 10.47
C LEU A 907 -6.31 -43.54 11.46
N ILE A 908 -7.30 -44.40 11.17
CA ILE A 908 -7.70 -45.53 12.01
C ILE A 908 -6.57 -46.58 12.09
N SER A 909 -6.43 -47.24 13.25
CA SER A 909 -5.42 -48.26 13.57
C SER A 909 -5.28 -49.40 12.54
N GLN A 910 -6.33 -49.76 11.81
CA GLN A 910 -6.27 -50.77 10.74
C GLN A 910 -5.39 -50.33 9.55
N ASN A 911 -5.19 -49.03 9.35
CA ASN A 911 -4.32 -48.48 8.30
C ASN A 911 -2.87 -48.23 8.78
N LEU A 912 -2.60 -48.42 10.07
CA LEU A 912 -1.30 -48.15 10.69
C LEU A 912 -0.94 -49.35 11.56
N ASN A 913 -0.40 -50.40 10.93
CA ASN A 913 0.10 -51.58 11.64
C ASN A 913 1.16 -51.15 12.68
N SER A 914 1.18 -51.82 13.83
CA SER A 914 2.13 -51.56 14.92
C SER A 914 3.62 -51.78 14.56
N ASN A 915 3.90 -52.28 13.35
CA ASN A 915 5.23 -52.64 12.87
C ASN A 915 5.62 -51.85 11.60
N LEU A 916 5.36 -50.53 11.55
CA LEU A 916 6.02 -49.70 10.52
C LEU A 916 7.55 -49.82 10.68
N PRO A 917 8.36 -49.67 9.61
CA PRO A 917 9.82 -49.62 9.71
C PRO A 917 10.28 -48.27 10.27
N GLU A 918 11.46 -48.23 10.91
CA GLU A 918 12.05 -46.95 11.31
C GLU A 918 12.26 -46.07 10.06
N PRO A 919 11.98 -44.76 10.14
CA PRO A 919 12.06 -43.89 8.97
C PRO A 919 13.49 -43.80 8.44
N ILE A 920 13.65 -44.00 7.13
CA ILE A 920 14.95 -43.86 6.45
C ILE A 920 14.85 -42.86 5.29
N ASN A 921 15.98 -42.28 4.91
CA ASN A 921 16.09 -41.51 3.66
C ASN A 921 16.41 -42.48 2.52
N CYS A 922 15.62 -42.45 1.44
CA CYS A 922 15.93 -43.22 0.24
C CYS A 922 16.97 -42.46 -0.60
N PRO A 923 18.15 -43.06 -0.88
CA PRO A 923 19.24 -42.38 -1.58
C PRO A 923 18.92 -42.09 -3.05
N ASN A 924 18.01 -42.87 -3.67
CA ASN A 924 17.60 -42.67 -5.05
C ASN A 924 16.08 -42.89 -5.22
N GLN A 925 15.33 -41.78 -5.33
CA GLN A 925 13.88 -41.82 -5.52
C GLN A 925 13.44 -42.49 -6.83
N GLN A 926 14.30 -42.50 -7.87
CA GLN A 926 13.96 -43.10 -9.17
C GLN A 926 13.96 -44.64 -9.13
N GLU A 927 14.71 -45.23 -8.20
CA GLU A 927 14.83 -46.68 -8.02
C GLU A 927 13.92 -47.21 -6.89
N PHE A 928 13.09 -46.35 -6.29
CA PHE A 928 12.20 -46.75 -5.21
C PHE A 928 11.15 -47.75 -5.70
N VAL A 929 11.12 -48.95 -5.10
CA VAL A 929 10.12 -49.98 -5.38
C VAL A 929 8.99 -49.87 -4.36
N SER A 930 7.79 -49.50 -4.85
CA SER A 930 6.59 -49.35 -4.03
C SER A 930 6.19 -50.65 -3.33
N SER A 931 5.60 -50.52 -2.14
CA SER A 931 5.13 -51.68 -1.37
C SER A 931 4.03 -52.46 -2.11
N GLU A 932 3.22 -51.78 -2.92
CA GLU A 932 2.25 -52.42 -3.81
C GLU A 932 2.93 -53.41 -4.79
N LYS A 933 4.01 -52.96 -5.44
CA LYS A 933 4.78 -53.81 -6.38
C LYS A 933 5.45 -54.99 -5.68
N LEU A 934 5.98 -54.78 -4.48
CA LEU A 934 6.58 -55.84 -3.68
C LEU A 934 5.57 -56.89 -3.25
N ASN A 935 4.35 -56.48 -2.87
CA ASN A 935 3.28 -57.40 -2.54
C ASN A 935 2.84 -58.24 -3.76
N THR A 936 2.76 -57.63 -4.95
CA THR A 936 2.47 -58.39 -6.18
C THR A 936 3.59 -59.37 -6.54
N LEU A 937 4.86 -58.96 -6.42
CA LEU A 937 6.02 -59.84 -6.70
C LEU A 937 6.12 -61.00 -5.71
N ASN A 938 5.82 -60.78 -4.43
CA ASN A 938 5.78 -61.83 -3.41
C ASN A 938 4.56 -62.75 -3.54
N SER A 939 3.46 -62.30 -4.15
CA SER A 939 2.32 -63.16 -4.45
C SER A 939 2.56 -64.11 -5.63
N GLU A 940 3.50 -63.76 -6.53
CA GLU A 940 3.91 -64.59 -7.66
C GLU A 940 5.13 -65.48 -7.34
N CYS A 941 5.85 -65.20 -6.25
CA CYS A 941 7.04 -65.95 -5.83
C CYS A 941 6.81 -66.58 -4.45
N LEU A 942 6.42 -67.86 -4.41
CA LEU A 942 6.12 -68.61 -3.19
C LEU A 942 7.36 -68.99 -2.34
N GLU A 943 8.54 -68.48 -2.65
CA GLU A 943 9.78 -68.74 -1.92
C GLU A 943 10.65 -67.48 -1.86
N CYS A 944 10.39 -66.58 -0.91
CA CYS A 944 11.39 -65.66 -0.34
C CYS A 944 10.83 -65.00 0.93
N GLU A 945 10.92 -65.69 2.07
CA GLU A 945 10.88 -65.03 3.37
C GLU A 945 12.21 -64.27 3.57
N ILE A 946 12.17 -62.94 3.51
CA ILE A 946 13.20 -62.10 4.11
C ILE A 946 12.50 -61.08 5.02
N ILE A 947 12.44 -61.46 6.30
CA ILE A 947 12.44 -60.67 7.54
C ILE A 947 11.70 -59.32 7.48
N ILE A 948 10.45 -59.33 7.96
CA ILE A 948 9.62 -58.17 8.32
C ILE A 948 10.10 -57.58 9.65
#